data_AF-A0A6L9KD87-F1
#
_entry.id   AF-A0A6L9KD87-F1
#
_cell.length_a   1.000
_cell.length_b   1.000
_cell.length_c   1.000
_cell.angle_alpha   90.00
_cell.angle_beta   90.00
_cell.angle_gamma   90.00
#
_symmetry.space_group_name_H-M   'P 1'
#
loop_
_entity.id
_entity.type
_entity.pdbx_description
1 polymer ?
#
loop_
_entity_poly.entity_id
_entity_poly.type
_entity_poly.pdbx_seq_one_letter_code
_entity_poly.pdbx_strand_id
1 'polypeptide(L)'
;MRHLFKQLQIRDFENAVQVFKSPIREDLGGMKFFSTLSILLLIISFTNLAFGGKIVYPWRSTTAIVKAGETFEVWFSADAGQIVNSVELQSQYVKVVPTMSNTVNQTWVYDKWSENTCNTKLTVTLPPNTPSDRYDLILKTSTGDEISLAAVNVIKDYKTSFYVFHISDAHRWQGAYDGIKILKMVATTIDIANIINPEIVLETGDNHYPNTNNAASTKQRAIDYYNGLMNGTELIKGLNNFSAPVFSVPGNHDTPQKNFQLEPGYPAAGYTKVPSQYYNEYYGLQAHNFSYGNARFIGLNNAWFPDDSNGVPNFSHQTDEAKTWLNEFGKGTFRIGYCHVMTPTPLKAFYDPLFKAGAPLNLILAGHCHWAGNTHSIKDYPNVKITHTGYPLRELHRKAAFNLYKVDLLTNKYTAIGDSIGAHEGLAIADDYTSAKLKLTFSKANNGSSPDNTATIVNKYNFPITDARVRFVVPKGSEYYVRNATIVQQFDGTDYHVIDAYYDLDANSTHVVTLHQGIQSDLCPDDPNKMDPGICGCGVPEGTCPIPATSISVNAENIRLGLKTERQLTATILPKNTTNKVVNWTSSNPLVSTVNSNGVVSAIGEGVASITASTYDNEKSTVCTVTVLPASNTYQAEDAEYVGPIEVTNQPGYNGRGFVDYSNPSNDYIKWSVYAPADGTYTLSFRYALTANRPLRLTLNDEVKIASVAFPITGSWSIHRASCGLRYEDPARKPRLN
;
A
#
# COMPACT_ATOMS: atom_id res chain seq x y z
N MET A 1 16.20 -10.89 -23.78
CA MET A 1 15.06 -10.39 -24.60
C MET A 1 14.51 -9.04 -24.13
N ARG A 2 14.13 -8.81 -22.87
CA ARG A 2 13.64 -7.48 -22.37
C ARG A 2 14.54 -6.28 -22.73
N HIS A 3 15.86 -6.45 -22.71
CA HIS A 3 16.84 -5.41 -23.05
C HIS A 3 16.92 -5.12 -24.58
N LEU A 4 16.80 -6.16 -25.41
CA LEU A 4 16.88 -6.04 -26.88
C LEU A 4 15.57 -5.52 -27.49
N PHE A 5 14.40 -5.90 -26.94
CA PHE A 5 13.08 -5.48 -27.46
C PHE A 5 12.74 -4.02 -27.14
N LYS A 6 13.18 -3.49 -25.98
CA LYS A 6 13.02 -2.06 -25.65
C LYS A 6 14.02 -1.16 -26.37
N GLN A 7 15.24 -1.65 -26.67
CA GLN A 7 16.24 -0.84 -27.37
C GLN A 7 15.98 -0.68 -28.87
N LEU A 8 15.34 -1.65 -29.53
CA LEU A 8 15.19 -1.65 -30.99
C LEU A 8 13.97 -0.86 -31.53
N GLN A 9 13.15 -0.22 -30.69
CA GLN A 9 11.88 0.43 -31.10
C GLN A 9 11.07 -0.38 -32.13
N ILE A 10 11.06 -1.72 -32.03
CA ILE A 10 10.26 -2.55 -32.95
C ILE A 10 8.80 -2.38 -32.54
N ARG A 11 8.13 -1.41 -33.17
CA ARG A 11 6.71 -1.07 -32.96
C ARG A 11 5.76 -2.09 -33.62
N ASP A 12 6.28 -2.90 -34.53
CA ASP A 12 5.50 -3.90 -35.25
C ASP A 12 5.93 -5.32 -34.89
N PHE A 13 5.17 -5.90 -33.96
CA PHE A 13 5.07 -7.36 -33.83
C PHE A 13 4.69 -8.02 -35.18
N GLU A 14 4.00 -7.26 -36.06
CA GLU A 14 3.55 -7.71 -37.39
C GLU A 14 4.69 -8.11 -38.32
N ASN A 15 5.82 -7.41 -38.39
CA ASN A 15 6.92 -7.81 -39.29
C ASN A 15 7.68 -9.03 -38.77
N ALA A 16 7.81 -9.18 -37.44
CA ALA A 16 8.42 -10.37 -36.86
C ALA A 16 7.54 -11.62 -37.10
N VAL A 17 6.22 -11.50 -36.99
CA VAL A 17 5.29 -12.63 -37.11
C VAL A 17 4.85 -12.92 -38.56
N GLN A 18 4.77 -11.92 -39.45
CA GLN A 18 4.50 -12.11 -40.88
C GLN A 18 5.60 -12.92 -41.57
N VAL A 19 6.86 -12.72 -41.19
CA VAL A 19 8.00 -13.52 -41.69
C VAL A 19 7.86 -15.01 -41.36
N PHE A 20 7.15 -15.37 -40.29
CA PHE A 20 6.90 -16.77 -39.90
C PHE A 20 5.63 -17.39 -40.52
N LYS A 21 4.77 -16.60 -41.20
CA LYS A 21 3.51 -17.09 -41.80
C LYS A 21 3.53 -17.18 -43.33
N SER A 22 4.57 -16.68 -44.00
CA SER A 22 4.74 -16.90 -45.44
C SER A 22 5.30 -18.31 -45.69
N PRO A 23 4.74 -19.10 -46.62
CA PRO A 23 5.44 -20.26 -47.13
C PRO A 23 6.79 -19.81 -47.69
N ILE A 24 7.85 -20.52 -47.30
CA ILE A 24 9.22 -20.30 -47.78
C ILE A 24 9.18 -20.43 -49.31
N ARG A 25 9.34 -19.32 -50.04
CA ARG A 25 9.81 -19.36 -51.43
C ARG A 25 11.33 -19.33 -51.37
N GLU A 26 11.96 -20.21 -52.15
CA GLU A 26 13.39 -20.59 -52.12
C GLU A 26 14.42 -19.50 -52.44
N ASP A 27 14.02 -18.23 -52.62
CA ASP A 27 14.92 -17.24 -53.23
C ASP A 27 15.30 -16.10 -52.29
N LEU A 28 15.98 -16.35 -51.16
CA LEU A 28 16.68 -15.28 -50.42
C LEU A 28 17.98 -15.77 -49.76
N GLY A 29 19.10 -15.22 -50.21
CA GLY A 29 20.48 -15.65 -49.95
C GLY A 29 20.97 -15.75 -48.50
N GLY A 30 22.00 -16.59 -48.34
CA GLY A 30 22.50 -17.22 -47.11
C GLY A 30 23.01 -16.36 -45.94
N MET A 31 22.87 -15.03 -45.95
CA MET A 31 23.23 -14.20 -44.78
C MET A 31 22.08 -14.03 -43.77
N LYS A 32 20.82 -14.19 -44.17
CA LYS A 32 19.68 -14.13 -43.22
C LYS A 32 19.50 -15.44 -42.45
N PHE A 33 19.84 -16.58 -43.06
CA PHE A 33 19.58 -17.92 -42.52
C PHE A 33 20.31 -18.20 -41.19
N PHE A 34 21.54 -17.71 -41.04
CA PHE A 34 22.28 -17.88 -39.78
C PHE A 34 21.69 -17.07 -38.62
N SER A 35 21.18 -15.86 -38.88
CA SER A 35 20.53 -15.02 -37.85
C SER A 35 19.17 -15.57 -37.40
N THR A 36 18.37 -16.10 -38.32
CA THR A 36 17.09 -16.74 -38.00
C THR A 36 17.28 -18.09 -37.30
N LEU A 37 18.29 -18.88 -37.67
CA LEU A 37 18.56 -20.17 -37.02
C LEU A 37 19.10 -20.01 -35.60
N SER A 38 19.95 -19.00 -35.34
CA SER A 38 20.43 -18.69 -33.98
C SER A 38 19.30 -18.20 -33.07
N ILE A 39 18.36 -17.39 -33.57
CA ILE A 39 17.19 -16.94 -32.81
C ILE A 39 16.20 -18.08 -32.60
N LEU A 40 16.01 -18.98 -33.57
CA LEU A 40 15.15 -20.14 -33.45
C LEU A 40 15.70 -21.16 -32.43
N LEU A 41 17.01 -21.43 -32.44
CA LEU A 41 17.69 -22.25 -31.43
C LEU A 41 17.63 -21.61 -30.03
N LEU A 42 17.66 -20.27 -29.93
CA LEU A 42 17.48 -19.54 -28.67
C LEU A 42 16.02 -19.49 -28.19
N ILE A 43 15.02 -19.62 -29.07
CA ILE A 43 13.61 -19.66 -28.67
C ILE A 43 13.24 -21.09 -28.24
N ILE A 44 13.71 -22.10 -28.96
CA ILE A 44 13.46 -23.52 -28.65
C ILE A 44 14.13 -23.94 -27.33
N SER A 45 15.23 -23.29 -26.93
CA SER A 45 15.87 -23.54 -25.62
C SER A 45 15.16 -22.87 -24.43
N PHE A 46 14.18 -21.99 -24.66
CA PHE A 46 13.46 -21.25 -23.61
C PHE A 46 11.94 -21.46 -23.59
N THR A 47 11.38 -22.20 -24.55
CA THR A 47 9.97 -22.65 -24.53
C THR A 47 9.67 -23.69 -23.44
N ASN A 48 10.69 -24.14 -22.69
CA ASN A 48 10.58 -25.12 -21.62
C ASN A 48 10.91 -24.59 -20.21
N LEU A 49 10.95 -23.27 -20.00
CA LEU A 49 10.88 -22.76 -18.63
C LEU A 49 9.46 -23.02 -18.12
N ALA A 50 9.32 -24.14 -17.41
CA ALA A 50 8.08 -24.58 -16.78
C ALA A 50 7.49 -23.40 -15.99
N PHE A 51 6.25 -23.03 -16.30
CA PHE A 51 5.56 -21.89 -15.70
C PHE A 51 5.08 -22.14 -14.26
N GLY A 52 5.44 -23.27 -13.65
CA GLY A 52 5.31 -23.53 -12.22
C GLY A 52 6.62 -23.26 -11.49
N GLY A 53 6.81 -22.03 -11.05
CA GLY A 53 7.95 -21.70 -10.19
C GLY A 53 7.73 -22.31 -8.81
N LYS A 54 8.74 -22.99 -8.28
CA LYS A 54 8.69 -23.57 -6.92
C LYS A 54 8.58 -22.51 -5.82
N ILE A 55 8.77 -21.24 -6.15
CA ILE A 55 8.53 -20.10 -5.26
C ILE A 55 7.01 -19.91 -5.13
N VAL A 56 6.43 -20.08 -3.94
CA VAL A 56 4.98 -19.91 -3.74
C VAL A 56 4.63 -18.50 -3.25
N TYR A 57 5.59 -17.80 -2.65
CA TYR A 57 5.48 -16.39 -2.27
C TYR A 57 6.88 -15.76 -2.16
N PRO A 58 7.07 -14.49 -2.54
CA PRO A 58 6.11 -13.65 -3.23
C PRO A 58 6.00 -13.98 -4.72
N TRP A 59 4.90 -13.54 -5.32
CA TRP A 59 4.53 -13.82 -6.70
C TRP A 59 4.11 -12.55 -7.44
N ARG A 60 4.04 -12.61 -8.77
CA ARG A 60 3.69 -11.46 -9.62
C ARG A 60 2.37 -10.77 -9.24
N SER A 61 1.36 -11.57 -8.86
CA SER A 61 0.03 -11.09 -8.46
C SER A 61 -0.28 -11.32 -6.98
N THR A 62 0.74 -11.62 -6.17
CA THR A 62 0.71 -11.62 -4.70
C THR A 62 2.07 -11.20 -4.19
N THR A 63 2.37 -9.92 -4.40
CA THR A 63 3.73 -9.40 -4.28
C THR A 63 4.09 -8.99 -2.86
N ALA A 64 5.34 -9.18 -2.47
CA ALA A 64 5.92 -8.53 -1.30
C ALA A 64 6.12 -7.03 -1.56
N ILE A 65 5.61 -6.18 -0.66
CA ILE A 65 5.97 -4.76 -0.58
C ILE A 65 6.91 -4.60 0.60
N VAL A 66 8.11 -4.05 0.37
CA VAL A 66 9.18 -4.03 1.36
C VAL A 66 9.87 -2.68 1.33
N LYS A 67 10.10 -2.05 2.49
CA LYS A 67 10.97 -0.87 2.54
C LYS A 67 12.42 -1.29 2.34
N ALA A 68 13.20 -0.46 1.66
CA ALA A 68 14.64 -0.66 1.56
C ALA A 68 15.27 -0.75 2.96
N GLY A 69 16.12 -1.76 3.21
CA GLY A 69 16.70 -2.02 4.53
C GLY A 69 15.90 -2.99 5.41
N GLU A 70 14.67 -3.35 5.02
CA GLU A 70 13.83 -4.28 5.79
C GLU A 70 13.86 -5.71 5.24
N THR A 71 13.19 -6.60 5.97
CA THR A 71 13.10 -8.03 5.68
C THR A 71 11.76 -8.42 5.09
N PHE A 72 11.75 -9.44 4.24
CA PHE A 72 10.53 -10.10 3.78
C PHE A 72 10.72 -11.61 3.70
N GLU A 73 9.60 -12.34 3.68
CA GLU A 73 9.63 -13.79 3.59
C GLU A 73 9.56 -14.26 2.12
N VAL A 74 10.28 -15.35 1.83
CA VAL A 74 10.14 -16.12 0.59
C VAL A 74 9.77 -17.55 0.94
N TRP A 75 8.69 -18.05 0.38
CA TRP A 75 8.16 -19.38 0.61
C TRP A 75 8.42 -20.20 -0.65
N PHE A 76 8.98 -21.39 -0.48
CA PHE A 76 9.55 -22.17 -1.57
C PHE A 76 9.29 -23.67 -1.37
N SER A 77 8.98 -24.37 -2.44
CA SER A 77 8.78 -25.83 -2.48
C SER A 77 10.01 -26.50 -3.07
N ALA A 78 11.04 -26.66 -2.26
CA ALA A 78 12.32 -27.29 -2.63
C ALA A 78 12.16 -28.78 -2.95
N ASP A 79 12.89 -29.27 -3.96
CA ASP A 79 13.06 -30.71 -4.14
C ASP A 79 13.87 -31.31 -2.98
N ALA A 80 13.80 -32.63 -2.80
CA ALA A 80 14.59 -33.33 -1.80
C ALA A 80 16.10 -33.05 -2.01
N GLY A 81 16.74 -32.41 -1.03
CA GLY A 81 18.16 -32.05 -1.08
C GLY A 81 18.48 -30.81 -1.92
N GLN A 82 17.48 -30.09 -2.46
CA GLN A 82 17.70 -28.81 -3.13
C GLN A 82 18.06 -27.74 -2.09
N ILE A 83 19.16 -27.03 -2.33
CA ILE A 83 19.68 -25.99 -1.43
C ILE A 83 19.53 -24.65 -2.12
N VAL A 84 19.05 -23.63 -1.41
CA VAL A 84 19.09 -22.23 -1.87
C VAL A 84 20.44 -21.65 -1.45
N ASN A 85 21.27 -21.28 -2.43
CA ASN A 85 22.64 -20.78 -2.22
C ASN A 85 22.68 -19.25 -2.04
N SER A 86 21.85 -18.51 -2.78
CA SER A 86 21.72 -17.05 -2.65
C SER A 86 20.41 -16.55 -3.24
N VAL A 87 20.07 -15.30 -2.93
CA VAL A 87 18.93 -14.57 -3.48
C VAL A 87 19.44 -13.39 -4.28
N GLU A 88 18.82 -13.15 -5.43
CA GLU A 88 19.03 -11.95 -6.23
C GLU A 88 17.69 -11.29 -6.52
N LEU A 89 17.68 -9.95 -6.50
CA LEU A 89 16.58 -9.16 -7.02
C LEU A 89 17.04 -8.47 -8.30
N GLN A 90 16.28 -8.64 -9.37
CA GLN A 90 16.61 -8.11 -10.69
C GLN A 90 15.44 -7.27 -11.21
N SER A 91 15.62 -5.95 -11.29
CA SER A 91 14.70 -5.11 -12.04
C SER A 91 15.12 -5.07 -13.51
N GLN A 92 14.40 -4.30 -14.34
CA GLN A 92 14.87 -4.00 -15.68
C GLN A 92 16.21 -3.26 -15.67
N TYR A 93 16.52 -2.56 -14.58
CA TYR A 93 17.58 -1.55 -14.53
C TYR A 93 18.75 -1.92 -13.63
N VAL A 94 18.52 -2.65 -12.55
CA VAL A 94 19.53 -2.88 -11.52
C VAL A 94 19.40 -4.28 -10.94
N LYS A 95 20.55 -4.86 -10.60
CA LYS A 95 20.67 -6.09 -9.83
C LYS A 95 21.02 -5.75 -8.39
N VAL A 96 20.32 -6.37 -7.45
CA VAL A 96 20.52 -6.23 -6.01
C VAL A 96 20.74 -7.62 -5.44
N VAL A 97 21.67 -7.75 -4.50
CA VAL A 97 21.98 -9.02 -3.83
C VAL A 97 21.63 -8.88 -2.35
N PRO A 98 20.41 -9.27 -1.94
CA PRO A 98 20.02 -9.34 -0.54
C PRO A 98 20.82 -10.39 0.25
N THR A 99 20.78 -10.28 1.58
CA THR A 99 21.16 -11.40 2.44
C THR A 99 19.96 -12.27 2.73
N MET A 100 20.19 -13.54 3.07
CA MET A 100 19.12 -14.46 3.45
C MET A 100 19.51 -15.29 4.67
N SER A 101 18.51 -15.66 5.45
CA SER A 101 18.59 -16.74 6.44
C SER A 101 17.48 -17.76 6.15
N ASN A 102 17.77 -19.02 6.45
CA ASN A 102 16.83 -20.11 6.22
C ASN A 102 16.05 -20.44 7.49
N THR A 103 14.76 -20.68 7.35
CA THR A 103 13.92 -21.23 8.41
C THR A 103 13.80 -22.73 8.18
N VAL A 104 14.08 -23.50 9.24
CA VAL A 104 14.03 -24.98 9.38
C VAL A 104 13.09 -25.68 8.38
N ASN A 105 13.55 -26.73 7.67
CA ASN A 105 12.73 -27.58 6.80
C ASN A 105 11.50 -28.14 7.54
N GLN A 106 10.33 -27.52 7.34
CA GLN A 106 9.04 -27.94 7.88
C GLN A 106 7.99 -27.80 6.78
N THR A 107 6.88 -28.51 6.90
CA THR A 107 5.76 -28.34 5.97
C THR A 107 4.89 -27.18 6.46
N TRP A 108 4.72 -26.14 5.64
CA TRP A 108 3.84 -25.01 5.92
C TRP A 108 2.65 -25.01 4.98
N VAL A 109 1.46 -24.76 5.52
CA VAL A 109 0.24 -24.54 4.72
C VAL A 109 0.18 -23.05 4.35
N TYR A 110 0.26 -22.74 3.05
CA TYR A 110 0.24 -21.36 2.55
C TYR A 110 -1.12 -20.93 1.99
N ASP A 111 -1.95 -21.91 1.65
CA ASP A 111 -3.34 -21.72 1.25
C ASP A 111 -4.15 -22.71 2.07
N LYS A 112 -4.78 -22.21 3.13
CA LYS A 112 -5.59 -23.01 4.06
C LYS A 112 -6.83 -23.58 3.39
N TRP A 113 -7.34 -22.92 2.36
CA TRP A 113 -8.52 -23.36 1.62
C TRP A 113 -8.20 -24.58 0.76
N SER A 114 -7.09 -24.53 0.03
CA SER A 114 -6.66 -25.64 -0.82
C SER A 114 -5.79 -26.68 -0.09
N GLU A 115 -5.42 -26.42 1.16
CA GLU A 115 -4.40 -27.14 1.91
C GLU A 115 -3.07 -27.27 1.14
N ASN A 116 -2.74 -26.26 0.31
CA ASN A 116 -1.49 -26.29 -0.43
C ASN A 116 -0.34 -25.93 0.51
N THR A 117 0.76 -26.65 0.36
CA THR A 117 1.91 -26.56 1.24
C THR A 117 3.20 -26.25 0.51
N CYS A 118 4.15 -25.66 1.24
CA CYS A 118 5.55 -25.53 0.86
C CYS A 118 6.44 -26.10 1.96
N ASN A 119 7.72 -26.30 1.67
CA ASN A 119 8.65 -26.99 2.58
C ASN A 119 9.91 -26.18 2.93
N THR A 120 10.06 -24.97 2.36
CA THR A 120 11.15 -24.04 2.64
C THR A 120 10.59 -22.63 2.88
N LYS A 121 11.10 -21.93 3.91
CA LYS A 121 10.82 -20.51 4.16
C LYS A 121 12.14 -19.77 4.41
N LEU A 122 12.41 -18.75 3.60
CA LEU A 122 13.58 -17.87 3.71
C LEU A 122 13.14 -16.54 4.30
N THR A 123 13.98 -15.96 5.16
CA THR A 123 13.91 -14.54 5.50
C THR A 123 14.98 -13.81 4.70
N VAL A 124 14.57 -12.85 3.88
CA VAL A 124 15.44 -12.10 2.97
C VAL A 124 15.53 -10.65 3.44
N THR A 125 16.74 -10.12 3.59
CA THR A 125 16.99 -8.75 4.07
C THR A 125 17.55 -7.88 2.96
N LEU A 126 16.86 -6.77 2.66
CA LEU A 126 17.26 -5.84 1.61
C LEU A 126 18.38 -4.90 2.09
N PRO A 127 19.34 -4.55 1.22
CA PRO A 127 20.24 -3.43 1.48
C PRO A 127 19.46 -2.09 1.66
N PRO A 128 19.84 -1.19 2.59
CA PRO A 128 19.14 0.08 2.82
C PRO A 128 19.10 1.03 1.61
N ASN A 129 20.11 0.96 0.73
CA ASN A 129 20.20 1.79 -0.47
C ASN A 129 19.48 1.20 -1.70
N THR A 130 18.78 0.06 -1.55
CA THR A 130 18.04 -0.58 -2.65
C THR A 130 17.10 0.42 -3.33
N PRO A 131 17.20 0.66 -4.66
CA PRO A 131 16.32 1.59 -5.36
C PRO A 131 14.85 1.17 -5.29
N SER A 132 13.94 2.15 -5.24
CA SER A 132 12.50 1.83 -5.29
C SER A 132 12.15 1.39 -6.70
N ASP A 133 11.79 0.12 -6.86
CA ASP A 133 11.42 -0.44 -8.14
C ASP A 133 10.68 -1.77 -7.96
N ARG A 134 10.24 -2.29 -9.09
CA ARG A 134 9.71 -3.63 -9.24
C ARG A 134 10.81 -4.61 -9.63
N TYR A 135 10.96 -5.69 -8.87
CA TYR A 135 12.02 -6.68 -9.05
C TYR A 135 11.46 -8.07 -9.31
N ASP A 136 12.08 -8.77 -10.24
CA ASP A 136 12.05 -10.22 -10.32
C ASP A 136 12.86 -10.77 -9.13
N LEU A 137 12.36 -11.81 -8.47
CA LEU A 137 13.05 -12.56 -7.42
C LEU A 137 13.69 -13.80 -8.03
N ILE A 138 14.99 -13.99 -7.80
CA ILE A 138 15.75 -15.12 -8.32
C ILE A 138 16.39 -15.85 -7.13
N LEU A 139 16.04 -17.11 -6.93
CA LEU A 139 16.72 -18.00 -6.01
C LEU A 139 17.76 -18.80 -6.78
N LYS A 140 19.04 -18.63 -6.42
CA LYS A 140 20.14 -19.45 -6.96
C LYS A 140 20.17 -20.75 -6.19
N THR A 141 19.72 -21.86 -6.78
CA THR A 141 19.67 -23.15 -6.08
C THR A 141 20.73 -24.13 -6.57
N SER A 142 20.92 -25.25 -5.86
CA SER A 142 21.83 -26.33 -6.26
C SER A 142 21.41 -27.05 -7.55
N THR A 143 20.16 -26.90 -8.00
CA THR A 143 19.61 -27.56 -9.20
C THR A 143 19.24 -26.57 -10.31
N GLY A 144 19.59 -25.28 -10.15
CA GLY A 144 19.29 -24.22 -11.12
C GLY A 144 18.62 -22.99 -10.49
N ASP A 145 18.38 -21.99 -11.33
CA ASP A 145 17.71 -20.76 -10.89
C ASP A 145 16.20 -20.95 -10.86
N GLU A 146 15.58 -20.51 -9.76
CA GLU A 146 14.12 -20.43 -9.63
C GLU A 146 13.73 -18.95 -9.65
N ILE A 147 12.77 -18.59 -10.51
CA ILE A 147 12.47 -17.18 -10.80
C ILE A 147 10.99 -16.91 -10.54
N SER A 148 10.72 -15.86 -9.75
CA SER A 148 9.40 -15.28 -9.56
C SER A 148 9.41 -13.85 -10.12
N LEU A 149 8.76 -13.65 -11.27
CA LEU A 149 8.79 -12.38 -11.99
C LEU A 149 7.98 -11.30 -11.25
N ALA A 150 8.47 -10.06 -11.27
CA ALA A 150 7.82 -8.89 -10.68
C ALA A 150 7.25 -9.15 -9.27
N ALA A 151 7.99 -9.92 -8.46
CA ALA A 151 7.51 -10.50 -7.21
C ALA A 151 7.83 -9.64 -5.99
N VAL A 152 8.71 -8.65 -6.10
CA VAL A 152 9.10 -7.77 -5.00
C VAL A 152 8.98 -6.33 -5.41
N ASN A 153 8.21 -5.54 -4.66
CA ASN A 153 8.15 -4.09 -4.76
C ASN A 153 8.99 -3.49 -3.65
N VAL A 154 10.07 -2.79 -4.01
CA VAL A 154 10.84 -2.05 -3.02
C VAL A 154 10.35 -0.61 -2.98
N ILE A 155 10.05 -0.12 -1.78
CA ILE A 155 9.65 1.27 -1.53
C ILE A 155 10.65 1.96 -0.60
N LYS A 156 10.68 3.29 -0.60
CA LYS A 156 11.47 4.05 0.37
C LYS A 156 10.72 4.24 1.67
N ASP A 157 9.45 4.63 1.57
CA ASP A 157 8.56 4.78 2.71
C ASP A 157 7.11 4.57 2.28
N TYR A 158 6.21 4.38 3.25
CA TYR A 158 4.78 4.30 3.03
C TYR A 158 4.19 5.70 2.80
N LYS A 159 3.42 5.85 1.72
CA LYS A 159 2.65 7.07 1.46
C LYS A 159 1.39 7.12 2.32
N THR A 160 1.06 8.30 2.82
CA THR A 160 -0.24 8.56 3.50
C THR A 160 -1.34 8.96 2.54
N SER A 161 -1.00 9.48 1.35
CA SER A 161 -1.92 9.69 0.24
C SER A 161 -1.38 9.02 -1.01
N PHE A 162 -2.20 8.18 -1.65
CA PHE A 162 -1.77 7.40 -2.80
C PHE A 162 -2.93 6.96 -3.68
N TYR A 163 -2.61 6.58 -4.92
CA TYR A 163 -3.59 5.99 -5.82
C TYR A 163 -3.66 4.46 -5.68
N VAL A 164 -4.88 3.93 -5.70
CA VAL A 164 -5.19 2.52 -5.93
C VAL A 164 -5.82 2.41 -7.32
N PHE A 165 -5.20 1.61 -8.17
CA PHE A 165 -5.62 1.34 -9.53
C PHE A 165 -6.34 -0.01 -9.56
N HIS A 166 -7.52 -0.08 -10.16
CA HIS A 166 -8.32 -1.30 -10.15
C HIS A 166 -8.74 -1.70 -11.56
N ILE A 167 -8.50 -2.96 -11.90
CA ILE A 167 -8.82 -3.59 -13.17
C ILE A 167 -9.51 -4.93 -12.91
N SER A 168 -10.29 -5.40 -13.87
CA SER A 168 -10.95 -6.70 -13.79
C SER A 168 -11.44 -7.09 -15.18
N ASP A 169 -11.83 -8.35 -15.32
CA ASP A 169 -12.65 -8.82 -16.44
C ASP A 169 -12.01 -8.52 -17.80
N ALA A 170 -10.70 -8.76 -17.89
CA ALA A 170 -9.96 -8.57 -19.13
C ALA A 170 -10.29 -9.63 -20.21
N HIS A 171 -11.07 -10.68 -19.91
CA HIS A 171 -11.87 -11.50 -20.85
C HIS A 171 -11.20 -11.85 -22.20
N ARG A 172 -9.97 -12.39 -22.19
CA ARG A 172 -9.33 -12.82 -23.44
C ARG A 172 -10.07 -14.01 -24.06
N TRP A 173 -10.87 -13.78 -25.12
CA TRP A 173 -11.58 -14.83 -25.86
C TRP A 173 -10.64 -15.62 -26.79
N GLN A 174 -10.56 -16.94 -26.66
CA GLN A 174 -9.74 -17.81 -27.53
C GLN A 174 -10.29 -17.99 -28.96
N GLY A 175 -11.49 -17.51 -29.29
CA GLY A 175 -12.20 -17.88 -30.52
C GLY A 175 -12.32 -16.87 -31.66
N ALA A 176 -11.96 -15.58 -31.48
CA ALA A 176 -12.17 -14.52 -32.49
C ALA A 176 -10.84 -13.89 -32.84
N TYR A 177 -10.77 -13.52 -34.10
CA TYR A 177 -9.71 -12.84 -34.84
C TYR A 177 -9.16 -11.51 -34.27
N ASP A 178 -9.49 -11.10 -33.03
CA ASP A 178 -9.12 -9.77 -32.51
C ASP A 178 -8.22 -9.78 -31.26
N GLY A 179 -7.38 -10.81 -31.12
CA GLY A 179 -6.44 -10.92 -30.01
C GLY A 179 -5.43 -9.76 -29.92
N ILE A 180 -5.16 -9.05 -31.02
CA ILE A 180 -4.20 -7.93 -31.04
C ILE A 180 -4.77 -6.68 -30.37
N LYS A 181 -6.05 -6.33 -30.60
CA LYS A 181 -6.64 -5.12 -29.99
C LYS A 181 -6.72 -5.22 -28.48
N ILE A 182 -7.10 -6.38 -27.95
CA ILE A 182 -7.16 -6.61 -26.50
C ILE A 182 -5.78 -6.39 -25.87
N LEU A 183 -4.71 -6.88 -26.52
CA LEU A 183 -3.35 -6.67 -26.02
C LEU A 183 -2.90 -5.23 -26.10
N LYS A 184 -3.29 -4.49 -27.15
CA LYS A 184 -3.05 -3.05 -27.23
C LYS A 184 -3.78 -2.28 -26.13
N MET A 185 -5.02 -2.66 -25.82
CA MET A 185 -5.79 -2.06 -24.72
C MET A 185 -5.11 -2.32 -23.37
N VAL A 186 -4.70 -3.57 -23.09
CA VAL A 186 -3.99 -3.94 -21.86
C VAL A 186 -2.66 -3.20 -21.75
N ALA A 187 -1.86 -3.17 -22.82
CA ALA A 187 -0.60 -2.43 -22.85
C ALA A 187 -0.83 -0.94 -22.59
N THR A 188 -1.87 -0.37 -23.20
CA THR A 188 -2.25 1.04 -22.98
C THR A 188 -2.68 1.29 -21.53
N THR A 189 -3.46 0.40 -20.92
CA THR A 189 -3.82 0.49 -19.49
C THR A 189 -2.59 0.44 -18.58
N ILE A 190 -1.64 -0.43 -18.89
CA ILE A 190 -0.37 -0.54 -18.15
C ILE A 190 0.45 0.75 -18.29
N ASP A 191 0.55 1.30 -19.51
CA ASP A 191 1.28 2.55 -19.74
C ASP A 191 0.62 3.72 -19.02
N ILE A 192 -0.72 3.80 -19.03
CA ILE A 192 -1.50 4.79 -18.27
C ILE A 192 -1.21 4.65 -16.77
N ALA A 193 -1.28 3.43 -16.22
CA ALA A 193 -0.98 3.19 -14.82
C ALA A 193 0.48 3.55 -14.48
N ASN A 194 1.43 3.23 -15.35
CA ASN A 194 2.83 3.58 -15.14
C ASN A 194 3.08 5.09 -15.11
N ILE A 195 2.30 5.89 -15.86
CA ILE A 195 2.34 7.36 -15.80
C ILE A 195 1.64 7.86 -14.53
N ILE A 196 0.47 7.33 -14.18
CA ILE A 196 -0.29 7.68 -12.95
C ILE A 196 0.50 7.35 -11.68
N ASN A 197 1.36 6.34 -11.75
CA ASN A 197 2.20 5.90 -10.64
C ASN A 197 1.39 5.49 -9.39
N PRO A 198 0.40 4.57 -9.52
CA PRO A 198 -0.35 4.11 -8.37
C PRO A 198 0.54 3.33 -7.43
N GLU A 199 0.16 3.34 -6.16
CA GLU A 199 0.92 2.59 -5.15
C GLU A 199 0.54 1.12 -5.15
N ILE A 200 -0.69 0.79 -5.57
CA ILE A 200 -1.24 -0.56 -5.60
C ILE A 200 -2.14 -0.72 -6.83
N VAL A 201 -2.02 -1.86 -7.50
CA VAL A 201 -2.92 -2.35 -8.54
C VAL A 201 -3.67 -3.55 -7.99
N LEU A 202 -5.00 -3.49 -8.00
CA LEU A 202 -5.88 -4.60 -7.62
C LEU A 202 -6.57 -5.14 -8.87
N GLU A 203 -6.44 -6.45 -9.10
CA GLU A 203 -7.02 -7.16 -10.25
C GLU A 203 -8.06 -8.17 -9.75
N THR A 204 -9.33 -8.00 -10.10
CA THR A 204 -10.41 -8.82 -9.50
C THR A 204 -10.84 -10.02 -10.34
N GLY A 205 -10.00 -10.54 -11.23
CA GLY A 205 -10.18 -11.83 -11.89
C GLY A 205 -10.89 -11.75 -13.23
N ASP A 206 -11.12 -12.93 -13.83
CA ASP A 206 -11.64 -13.13 -15.19
C ASP A 206 -10.65 -12.67 -16.27
N ASN A 207 -9.42 -13.12 -16.13
CA ASN A 207 -8.32 -12.86 -17.05
C ASN A 207 -8.36 -13.77 -18.29
N HIS A 208 -9.03 -14.92 -18.21
CA HIS A 208 -9.08 -15.92 -19.27
C HIS A 208 -10.52 -16.28 -19.67
N TYR A 209 -10.88 -16.27 -20.96
CA TYR A 209 -12.18 -16.78 -21.42
C TYR A 209 -12.01 -17.85 -22.51
N PRO A 210 -12.16 -19.14 -22.19
CA PRO A 210 -11.96 -20.20 -23.17
C PRO A 210 -13.15 -20.29 -24.14
N ASN A 211 -12.86 -20.38 -25.45
CA ASN A 211 -13.89 -20.73 -26.44
C ASN A 211 -14.06 -22.25 -26.50
N THR A 212 -14.90 -22.79 -25.63
CA THR A 212 -15.18 -24.24 -25.62
C THR A 212 -16.28 -24.66 -26.61
N ASN A 213 -16.89 -23.71 -27.32
CA ASN A 213 -18.10 -23.93 -28.11
C ASN A 213 -17.88 -24.68 -29.43
N ASN A 214 -16.65 -24.69 -29.97
CA ASN A 214 -16.32 -25.30 -31.28
C ASN A 214 -15.48 -26.60 -31.18
N ALA A 215 -15.17 -27.06 -29.97
CA ALA A 215 -14.32 -28.22 -29.79
C ALA A 215 -15.11 -29.53 -29.96
N ALA A 216 -14.58 -30.41 -30.82
CA ALA A 216 -15.19 -31.67 -31.24
C ALA A 216 -15.38 -32.71 -30.11
N SER A 217 -14.76 -32.50 -28.94
CA SER A 217 -14.91 -33.36 -27.75
C SER A 217 -14.54 -32.61 -26.45
N THR A 218 -14.91 -33.18 -25.30
CA THR A 218 -14.50 -32.72 -23.95
C THR A 218 -12.98 -32.74 -23.75
N LYS A 219 -12.27 -33.72 -24.34
CA LYS A 219 -10.80 -33.82 -24.30
C LYS A 219 -10.13 -32.72 -25.12
N GLN A 220 -10.66 -32.38 -26.29
CA GLN A 220 -10.11 -31.29 -27.11
C GLN A 220 -10.33 -29.92 -26.44
N ARG A 221 -11.47 -29.70 -25.77
CA ARG A 221 -11.70 -28.49 -24.94
C ARG A 221 -10.64 -28.32 -23.86
N ALA A 222 -10.26 -29.43 -23.21
CA ALA A 222 -9.22 -29.43 -22.20
C ALA A 222 -7.88 -29.01 -22.78
N ILE A 223 -7.48 -29.63 -23.89
CA ILE A 223 -6.23 -29.34 -24.58
C ILE A 223 -6.20 -27.88 -25.05
N ASP A 224 -7.29 -27.35 -25.61
CA ASP A 224 -7.36 -25.95 -26.09
C ASP A 224 -7.34 -24.95 -24.91
N TYR A 225 -8.01 -25.27 -23.80
CA TYR A 225 -7.95 -24.52 -22.55
C TYR A 225 -6.50 -24.47 -22.02
N TYR A 226 -5.87 -25.63 -21.85
CA TYR A 226 -4.49 -25.74 -21.39
C TYR A 226 -3.53 -25.06 -22.36
N ASN A 227 -3.68 -25.20 -23.67
CA ASN A 227 -2.80 -24.56 -24.63
C ASN A 227 -2.88 -23.03 -24.60
N GLY A 228 -4.05 -22.42 -24.46
CA GLY A 228 -4.13 -20.96 -24.40
C GLY A 228 -3.80 -20.36 -23.03
N LEU A 229 -3.78 -21.15 -21.97
CA LEU A 229 -3.16 -20.78 -20.70
C LEU A 229 -1.62 -20.99 -20.73
N MET A 230 -1.15 -22.17 -21.15
CA MET A 230 0.27 -22.56 -21.22
C MET A 230 1.06 -21.74 -22.25
N ASN A 231 0.43 -21.31 -23.34
CA ASN A 231 1.03 -20.34 -24.26
C ASN A 231 1.03 -18.91 -23.69
N GLY A 232 0.55 -18.72 -22.46
CA GLY A 232 0.50 -17.48 -21.71
C GLY A 232 -0.46 -16.50 -22.35
N THR A 233 -1.53 -16.13 -21.65
CA THR A 233 -2.20 -14.91 -22.07
C THR A 233 -1.19 -13.76 -21.92
N GLU A 234 -0.95 -13.05 -23.02
CA GLU A 234 -0.05 -11.89 -23.04
C GLU A 234 -0.51 -10.81 -22.03
N LEU A 235 -1.77 -10.89 -21.57
CA LEU A 235 -2.29 -10.18 -20.41
C LEU A 235 -1.59 -10.56 -19.10
N ILE A 236 -1.54 -11.85 -18.72
CA ILE A 236 -0.86 -12.30 -17.49
C ILE A 236 0.63 -11.94 -17.53
N LYS A 237 1.25 -12.11 -18.71
CA LYS A 237 2.64 -11.65 -18.94
C LYS A 237 2.74 -10.13 -18.81
N GLY A 238 1.71 -9.41 -19.28
CA GLY A 238 1.55 -7.97 -19.19
C GLY A 238 1.49 -7.43 -17.77
N LEU A 239 0.93 -8.17 -16.81
CA LEU A 239 0.89 -7.75 -15.40
C LEU A 239 2.28 -7.47 -14.83
N ASN A 240 3.31 -8.16 -15.33
CA ASN A 240 4.70 -7.91 -14.94
C ASN A 240 5.25 -6.55 -15.41
N ASN A 241 4.54 -5.83 -16.27
CA ASN A 241 4.95 -4.55 -16.82
C ASN A 241 4.34 -3.35 -16.07
N PHE A 242 3.47 -3.60 -15.08
CA PHE A 242 3.15 -2.56 -14.10
C PHE A 242 4.39 -2.27 -13.24
N SER A 243 4.68 -1.00 -13.05
CA SER A 243 5.72 -0.55 -12.12
C SER A 243 5.27 -0.66 -10.66
N ALA A 244 3.96 -0.63 -10.45
CA ALA A 244 3.30 -0.77 -9.17
C ALA A 244 3.05 -2.25 -8.82
N PRO A 245 2.87 -2.58 -7.53
CA PRO A 245 2.48 -3.92 -7.12
C PRO A 245 1.07 -4.32 -7.53
N VAL A 246 0.97 -5.52 -8.10
CA VAL A 246 -0.28 -6.14 -8.54
C VAL A 246 -0.70 -7.20 -7.53
N PHE A 247 -1.96 -7.17 -7.13
CA PHE A 247 -2.59 -8.21 -6.33
C PHE A 247 -3.85 -8.70 -7.03
N SER A 248 -3.98 -10.01 -7.26
CA SER A 248 -5.12 -10.58 -7.98
C SER A 248 -5.90 -11.61 -7.18
N VAL A 249 -7.22 -11.58 -7.30
CA VAL A 249 -8.10 -12.66 -6.85
C VAL A 249 -8.66 -13.40 -8.07
N PRO A 250 -8.96 -14.70 -7.95
CA PRO A 250 -9.51 -15.44 -9.07
C PRO A 250 -10.92 -15.00 -9.44
N GLY A 251 -11.21 -15.02 -10.74
CA GLY A 251 -12.55 -14.92 -11.31
C GLY A 251 -13.15 -16.27 -11.69
N ASN A 252 -14.45 -16.28 -11.98
CA ASN A 252 -15.16 -17.52 -12.29
C ASN A 252 -14.69 -18.12 -13.63
N HIS A 253 -14.06 -17.34 -14.50
CA HIS A 253 -13.47 -17.80 -15.75
C HIS A 253 -11.99 -18.22 -15.66
N ASP A 254 -11.30 -17.94 -14.55
CA ASP A 254 -9.86 -18.26 -14.39
C ASP A 254 -9.59 -19.76 -14.12
N THR A 255 -10.64 -20.57 -14.06
CA THR A 255 -10.57 -22.04 -13.99
C THR A 255 -11.45 -22.69 -15.06
N PRO A 256 -11.14 -23.93 -15.48
CA PRO A 256 -11.91 -24.59 -16.53
C PRO A 256 -13.33 -24.92 -16.04
N GLN A 257 -14.34 -24.17 -16.48
CA GLN A 257 -15.73 -24.43 -16.12
C GLN A 257 -16.50 -25.26 -17.18
N LYS A 258 -17.32 -26.20 -16.66
CA LYS A 258 -18.58 -26.72 -17.21
C LYS A 258 -18.63 -27.95 -18.13
N ASN A 259 -17.52 -28.55 -18.59
CA ASN A 259 -17.58 -29.81 -19.38
C ASN A 259 -16.60 -30.92 -18.95
N PHE A 260 -15.94 -30.75 -17.81
CA PHE A 260 -15.34 -31.87 -17.10
C PHE A 260 -16.44 -32.38 -16.17
N GLN A 261 -17.14 -33.43 -16.57
CA GLN A 261 -18.18 -34.05 -15.75
C GLN A 261 -17.59 -34.37 -14.37
N LEU A 262 -18.01 -33.61 -13.35
CA LEU A 262 -18.25 -34.19 -12.05
C LEU A 262 -19.60 -34.89 -12.19
N GLU A 263 -19.58 -36.22 -12.19
CA GLU A 263 -20.78 -37.08 -12.11
C GLU A 263 -21.73 -36.60 -10.99
N PRO A 264 -23.03 -36.94 -11.05
CA PRO A 264 -23.97 -36.68 -9.96
C PRO A 264 -23.42 -37.27 -8.66
N GLY A 265 -23.15 -36.41 -7.68
CA GLY A 265 -22.52 -36.81 -6.42
C GLY A 265 -21.10 -36.29 -6.21
N TYR A 266 -20.73 -35.13 -6.77
CA TYR A 266 -19.48 -34.48 -6.37
C TYR A 266 -19.55 -32.94 -6.27
N PRO A 267 -18.79 -32.34 -5.32
CA PRO A 267 -17.95 -33.04 -4.34
C PRO A 267 -18.59 -33.31 -2.99
N ALA A 268 -18.44 -34.56 -2.56
CA ALA A 268 -18.35 -34.89 -1.14
C ALA A 268 -17.15 -34.17 -0.48
N ALA A 269 -17.12 -34.15 0.85
CA ALA A 269 -16.04 -33.57 1.66
C ALA A 269 -14.64 -34.02 1.15
N GLY A 270 -13.80 -33.05 0.78
CA GLY A 270 -12.46 -33.29 0.20
C GLY A 270 -12.29 -32.72 -1.22
N TYR A 271 -12.56 -31.42 -1.40
CA TYR A 271 -12.33 -30.72 -2.67
C TYR A 271 -10.88 -30.93 -3.13
N THR A 272 -10.72 -31.51 -4.33
CA THR A 272 -9.43 -31.93 -4.87
C THR A 272 -8.59 -30.71 -5.23
N LYS A 273 -7.34 -30.71 -4.77
CA LYS A 273 -6.30 -29.68 -4.92
C LYS A 273 -6.06 -29.14 -6.35
N VAL A 274 -6.67 -29.72 -7.38
CA VAL A 274 -6.31 -29.50 -8.80
C VAL A 274 -6.68 -28.10 -9.32
N PRO A 275 -7.91 -27.55 -9.12
CA PRO A 275 -8.24 -26.20 -9.64
C PRO A 275 -7.53 -25.07 -8.90
N SER A 276 -7.25 -25.24 -7.61
CA SER A 276 -6.53 -24.29 -6.77
C SER A 276 -5.03 -24.30 -7.03
N GLN A 277 -4.42 -25.49 -7.18
CA GLN A 277 -3.03 -25.63 -7.64
C GLN A 277 -2.81 -24.94 -8.97
N TYR A 278 -3.77 -25.05 -9.90
CA TYR A 278 -3.70 -24.36 -11.18
C TYR A 278 -3.62 -22.84 -11.00
N TYR A 279 -4.54 -22.21 -10.28
CA TYR A 279 -4.45 -20.75 -10.08
C TYR A 279 -3.16 -20.35 -9.36
N ASN A 280 -2.78 -21.10 -8.33
CA ASN A 280 -1.56 -20.84 -7.55
C ASN A 280 -0.29 -20.91 -8.42
N GLU A 281 -0.23 -21.85 -9.36
CA GLU A 281 0.88 -22.02 -10.29
C GLU A 281 1.09 -20.78 -11.17
N TYR A 282 0.03 -20.12 -11.63
CA TYR A 282 0.14 -18.99 -12.56
C TYR A 282 0.05 -17.61 -11.87
N TYR A 283 -0.83 -17.46 -10.89
CA TYR A 283 -1.21 -16.18 -10.31
C TYR A 283 -0.81 -16.01 -8.84
N GLY A 284 -0.46 -17.08 -8.13
CA GLY A 284 -0.14 -17.03 -6.71
C GLY A 284 -1.39 -17.23 -5.85
N LEU A 285 -1.42 -16.65 -4.64
CA LEU A 285 -2.45 -16.97 -3.65
C LEU A 285 -3.86 -16.55 -4.10
N GLN A 286 -4.80 -17.51 -4.08
CA GLN A 286 -6.21 -17.25 -4.41
C GLN A 286 -6.92 -16.31 -3.43
N ALA A 287 -6.51 -16.33 -2.16
CA ALA A 287 -6.99 -15.44 -1.12
C ALA A 287 -5.79 -15.00 -0.28
N HIS A 288 -5.75 -13.73 0.08
CA HIS A 288 -4.60 -13.16 0.78
C HIS A 288 -4.96 -11.85 1.46
N ASN A 289 -4.20 -11.52 2.50
CA ASN A 289 -4.30 -10.25 3.21
C ASN A 289 -2.92 -9.60 3.25
N PHE A 290 -2.86 -8.28 3.06
CA PHE A 290 -1.61 -7.54 3.19
C PHE A 290 -1.84 -6.13 3.73
N SER A 291 -0.79 -5.54 4.28
CA SER A 291 -0.78 -4.18 4.77
C SER A 291 0.07 -3.28 3.88
N TYR A 292 -0.29 -2.00 3.85
CA TYR A 292 0.56 -0.93 3.32
C TYR A 292 0.47 0.23 4.32
N GLY A 293 1.52 0.43 5.10
CA GLY A 293 1.48 1.31 6.27
C GLY A 293 0.27 0.99 7.17
N ASN A 294 -0.62 1.96 7.34
CA ASN A 294 -1.82 1.80 8.17
C ASN A 294 -3.07 1.34 7.39
N ALA A 295 -2.94 1.08 6.09
CA ALA A 295 -3.99 0.49 5.27
C ALA A 295 -4.00 -1.05 5.39
N ARG A 296 -5.16 -1.67 5.18
CA ARG A 296 -5.34 -3.13 5.13
C ARG A 296 -6.06 -3.52 3.85
N PHE A 297 -5.59 -4.58 3.21
CA PHE A 297 -6.12 -5.10 1.97
C PHE A 297 -6.51 -6.56 2.19
N ILE A 298 -7.75 -6.90 1.82
CA ILE A 298 -8.35 -8.22 2.08
C ILE A 298 -8.89 -8.75 0.75
N GLY A 299 -8.14 -9.66 0.15
CA GLY A 299 -8.47 -10.32 -1.12
C GLY A 299 -9.11 -11.68 -0.86
N LEU A 300 -10.33 -11.87 -1.36
CA LEU A 300 -11.07 -13.11 -1.20
C LEU A 300 -11.25 -13.86 -2.51
N ASN A 301 -11.15 -15.18 -2.43
CA ASN A 301 -11.63 -16.07 -3.49
C ASN A 301 -13.13 -16.33 -3.31
N ASN A 302 -13.95 -15.72 -4.15
CA ASN A 302 -15.40 -15.97 -4.20
C ASN A 302 -15.91 -16.38 -5.58
N ALA A 303 -15.00 -16.71 -6.50
CA ALA A 303 -15.33 -17.09 -7.86
C ALA A 303 -15.91 -18.50 -7.99
N TRP A 304 -15.60 -19.39 -7.05
CA TRP A 304 -15.85 -20.83 -7.16
C TRP A 304 -16.67 -21.37 -6.00
N PHE A 305 -17.78 -20.69 -5.69
CA PHE A 305 -18.64 -20.95 -4.53
C PHE A 305 -18.70 -22.43 -4.09
N PRO A 306 -18.15 -22.78 -2.92
CA PRO A 306 -18.45 -24.05 -2.27
C PRO A 306 -19.89 -23.99 -1.74
N ASP A 307 -20.70 -24.96 -2.17
CA ASP A 307 -22.05 -25.19 -1.65
C ASP A 307 -21.93 -25.69 -0.20
N ASP A 308 -22.57 -25.00 0.75
CA ASP A 308 -22.69 -25.44 2.16
C ASP A 308 -23.76 -26.53 2.34
N SER A 309 -24.13 -27.21 1.25
CA SER A 309 -25.26 -28.13 1.10
C SER A 309 -26.65 -27.49 1.19
N ASN A 310 -26.74 -26.17 1.32
CA ASN A 310 -27.99 -25.39 1.30
C ASN A 310 -28.10 -24.44 0.09
N GLY A 311 -27.16 -24.52 -0.86
CA GLY A 311 -27.13 -23.64 -2.03
C GLY A 311 -26.66 -22.21 -1.72
N VAL A 312 -26.04 -21.96 -0.56
CA VAL A 312 -25.52 -20.64 -0.18
C VAL A 312 -23.99 -20.68 -0.09
N PRO A 313 -23.27 -19.79 -0.79
CA PRO A 313 -21.82 -19.73 -0.66
C PRO A 313 -21.35 -19.40 0.78
N ASN A 314 -20.49 -20.24 1.37
CA ASN A 314 -19.92 -19.99 2.70
C ASN A 314 -18.49 -19.42 2.64
N PHE A 315 -18.32 -18.17 3.13
CA PHE A 315 -17.04 -17.45 3.19
C PHE A 315 -16.47 -17.33 4.61
N SER A 316 -17.05 -18.03 5.59
CA SER A 316 -16.70 -17.86 7.01
C SER A 316 -15.21 -18.09 7.24
N HIS A 317 -14.61 -19.11 6.64
CA HIS A 317 -13.19 -19.41 6.81
C HIS A 317 -12.27 -18.27 6.37
N GLN A 318 -12.49 -17.68 5.19
CA GLN A 318 -11.62 -16.59 4.70
C GLN A 318 -11.84 -15.30 5.50
N THR A 319 -13.08 -15.01 5.92
CA THR A 319 -13.36 -13.87 6.79
C THR A 319 -12.85 -14.08 8.23
N ASP A 320 -12.83 -15.32 8.73
CA ASP A 320 -12.22 -15.70 10.01
C ASP A 320 -10.70 -15.54 9.98
N GLU A 321 -10.06 -15.92 8.88
CA GLU A 321 -8.65 -15.68 8.65
C GLU A 321 -8.33 -14.18 8.59
N ALA A 322 -9.11 -13.40 7.84
CA ALA A 322 -8.95 -11.95 7.80
C ALA A 322 -9.14 -11.32 9.19
N LYS A 323 -10.13 -11.75 9.98
CA LYS A 323 -10.31 -11.29 11.37
C LYS A 323 -9.12 -11.64 12.25
N THR A 324 -8.63 -12.87 12.16
CA THR A 324 -7.47 -13.34 12.94
C THR A 324 -6.25 -12.50 12.61
N TRP A 325 -5.99 -12.32 11.31
CA TRP A 325 -4.90 -11.48 10.81
C TRP A 325 -5.04 -10.02 11.27
N LEU A 326 -6.23 -9.42 11.19
CA LEU A 326 -6.47 -8.05 11.68
C LEU A 326 -6.30 -7.90 13.20
N ASN A 327 -6.58 -8.95 13.98
CA ASN A 327 -6.36 -8.94 15.43
C ASN A 327 -4.87 -9.05 15.78
N GLU A 328 -4.09 -9.78 14.97
CA GLU A 328 -2.65 -9.95 15.15
C GLU A 328 -1.85 -8.73 14.66
N PHE A 329 -2.11 -8.27 13.43
CA PHE A 329 -1.37 -7.20 12.75
C PHE A 329 -2.00 -5.81 12.92
N GLY A 330 -3.06 -5.73 13.72
CA GLY A 330 -3.83 -4.52 13.94
C GLY A 330 -4.78 -4.22 12.78
N LYS A 331 -5.90 -3.58 13.11
CA LYS A 331 -6.99 -3.35 12.16
C LYS A 331 -6.69 -2.28 11.11
N GLY A 332 -5.65 -1.46 11.29
CA GLY A 332 -5.40 -0.28 10.46
C GLY A 332 -6.51 0.77 10.55
N THR A 333 -6.35 1.89 9.85
CA THR A 333 -7.35 2.98 9.82
C THR A 333 -8.16 3.03 8.53
N PHE A 334 -7.66 2.41 7.46
CA PHE A 334 -8.33 2.28 6.18
C PHE A 334 -8.26 0.85 5.67
N ARG A 335 -9.36 0.31 5.12
CA ARG A 335 -9.46 -1.09 4.70
C ARG A 335 -10.16 -1.22 3.35
N ILE A 336 -9.51 -1.91 2.41
CA ILE A 336 -10.06 -2.26 1.10
C ILE A 336 -10.29 -3.76 1.05
N GLY A 337 -11.52 -4.17 0.77
CA GLY A 337 -11.82 -5.54 0.37
C GLY A 337 -11.88 -5.66 -1.15
N TYR A 338 -11.43 -6.78 -1.71
CA TYR A 338 -11.56 -7.04 -3.14
C TYR A 338 -11.85 -8.52 -3.40
N CYS A 339 -12.76 -8.78 -4.33
CA CYS A 339 -13.26 -10.10 -4.69
C CYS A 339 -13.81 -10.09 -6.12
N HIS A 340 -14.08 -11.24 -6.74
CA HIS A 340 -14.60 -11.27 -8.10
C HIS A 340 -16.12 -11.15 -8.17
N VAL A 341 -16.87 -12.09 -7.58
CA VAL A 341 -18.32 -12.21 -7.79
C VAL A 341 -19.11 -11.24 -6.91
N MET A 342 -19.98 -10.46 -7.55
CA MET A 342 -20.71 -9.37 -6.91
C MET A 342 -22.23 -9.61 -6.87
N THR A 343 -22.68 -10.65 -6.15
CA THR A 343 -24.10 -10.75 -5.76
C THR A 343 -24.31 -10.24 -4.33
N PRO A 344 -25.51 -9.73 -3.96
CA PRO A 344 -25.74 -9.14 -2.63
C PRO A 344 -25.37 -10.05 -1.46
N THR A 345 -25.61 -11.36 -1.60
CA THR A 345 -25.36 -12.35 -0.55
C THR A 345 -23.86 -12.55 -0.27
N PRO A 346 -22.99 -12.86 -1.26
CA PRO A 346 -21.53 -12.88 -1.08
C PRO A 346 -20.93 -11.60 -0.51
N LEU A 347 -21.37 -10.44 -0.97
CA LEU A 347 -20.86 -9.16 -0.45
C LEU A 347 -21.20 -8.98 1.03
N LYS A 348 -22.44 -9.27 1.40
CA LYS A 348 -22.88 -9.24 2.79
C LYS A 348 -22.09 -10.23 3.64
N ALA A 349 -21.88 -11.45 3.15
CA ALA A 349 -21.13 -12.47 3.86
C ALA A 349 -19.63 -12.14 4.00
N PHE A 350 -19.05 -11.37 3.08
CA PHE A 350 -17.71 -10.82 3.22
C PHE A 350 -17.66 -9.68 4.25
N TYR A 351 -18.56 -8.71 4.12
CA TYR A 351 -18.51 -7.47 4.91
C TYR A 351 -19.00 -7.65 6.35
N ASP A 352 -20.10 -8.38 6.57
CA ASP A 352 -20.76 -8.53 7.88
C ASP A 352 -19.83 -9.01 8.99
N PRO A 353 -19.02 -10.08 8.80
CA PRO A 353 -18.18 -10.59 9.88
C PRO A 353 -17.10 -9.58 10.28
N LEU A 354 -16.51 -8.88 9.31
CA LEU A 354 -15.51 -7.85 9.54
C LEU A 354 -16.11 -6.62 10.23
N PHE A 355 -17.29 -6.19 9.79
CA PHE A 355 -18.05 -5.13 10.43
C PHE A 355 -18.35 -5.45 11.91
N LYS A 356 -18.92 -6.63 12.18
CA LYS A 356 -19.25 -7.10 13.54
C LYS A 356 -18.01 -7.26 14.41
N ALA A 357 -16.87 -7.62 13.84
CA ALA A 357 -15.59 -7.67 14.54
C ALA A 357 -14.99 -6.27 14.82
N GLY A 358 -15.68 -5.19 14.47
CA GLY A 358 -15.21 -3.82 14.65
C GLY A 358 -14.07 -3.45 13.70
N ALA A 359 -14.07 -4.00 12.48
CA ALA A 359 -13.12 -3.70 11.42
C ALA A 359 -13.85 -3.48 10.07
N PRO A 360 -14.77 -2.49 9.98
CA PRO A 360 -15.51 -2.23 8.75
C PRO A 360 -14.57 -1.91 7.58
N LEU A 361 -14.91 -2.42 6.40
CA LEU A 361 -14.27 -2.02 5.14
C LEU A 361 -14.70 -0.61 4.72
N ASN A 362 -13.76 0.18 4.22
CA ASN A 362 -14.03 1.52 3.69
C ASN A 362 -14.46 1.46 2.22
N LEU A 363 -13.92 0.51 1.47
CA LEU A 363 -14.13 0.33 0.04
C LEU A 363 -14.13 -1.16 -0.30
N ILE A 364 -15.06 -1.58 -1.16
CA ILE A 364 -15.10 -2.94 -1.73
C ILE A 364 -14.98 -2.82 -3.24
N LEU A 365 -14.01 -3.52 -3.82
CA LEU A 365 -13.76 -3.57 -5.25
C LEU A 365 -14.17 -4.95 -5.79
N ALA A 366 -14.88 -4.98 -6.91
CA ALA A 366 -15.27 -6.24 -7.53
C ALA A 366 -15.37 -6.20 -9.05
N GLY A 367 -15.29 -7.40 -9.63
CA GLY A 367 -15.44 -7.68 -11.05
C GLY A 367 -16.81 -8.26 -11.41
N HIS A 368 -16.82 -9.24 -12.32
CA HIS A 368 -17.93 -10.12 -12.72
C HIS A 368 -19.08 -9.43 -13.48
N CYS A 369 -19.43 -8.20 -13.09
CA CYS A 369 -20.52 -7.43 -13.68
C CYS A 369 -20.04 -6.63 -14.89
N HIS A 370 -20.46 -7.09 -16.07
CA HIS A 370 -20.07 -6.62 -17.40
C HIS A 370 -20.87 -5.41 -17.91
N TRP A 371 -21.08 -4.41 -17.07
CA TRP A 371 -21.79 -3.19 -17.46
C TRP A 371 -21.30 -1.98 -16.68
N ALA A 372 -21.41 -0.81 -17.30
CA ALA A 372 -21.08 0.47 -16.67
C ALA A 372 -22.25 0.94 -15.80
N GLY A 373 -22.07 0.97 -14.49
CA GLY A 373 -23.13 1.46 -13.60
C GLY A 373 -22.89 1.27 -12.10
N ASN A 374 -23.67 2.05 -11.36
CA ASN A 374 -23.41 2.48 -9.99
C ASN A 374 -23.10 1.38 -9.00
N THR A 375 -22.16 1.74 -8.12
CA THR A 375 -22.30 1.64 -6.67
C THR A 375 -23.65 1.10 -6.18
N HIS A 376 -23.71 -0.20 -5.94
CA HIS A 376 -24.73 -0.76 -5.09
C HIS A 376 -24.27 -0.56 -3.65
N SER A 377 -25.02 0.20 -2.87
CA SER A 377 -24.93 0.06 -1.43
C SER A 377 -25.39 -1.35 -1.08
N ILE A 378 -24.65 -2.03 -0.20
CA ILE A 378 -25.21 -3.25 0.40
C ILE A 378 -26.49 -2.78 1.12
N LYS A 379 -27.63 -3.41 0.86
CA LYS A 379 -28.96 -2.96 1.34
C LYS A 379 -28.97 -2.59 2.84
N ASP A 380 -28.16 -3.29 3.63
CA ASP A 380 -28.03 -3.12 5.07
C ASP A 380 -26.87 -2.20 5.50
N TYR A 381 -25.99 -1.78 4.57
CA TYR A 381 -24.82 -0.93 4.81
C TYR A 381 -24.68 0.18 3.76
N PRO A 382 -25.53 1.23 3.85
CA PRO A 382 -25.58 2.29 2.84
C PRO A 382 -24.29 3.14 2.77
N ASN A 383 -23.46 3.11 3.81
CA ASN A 383 -22.21 3.87 3.89
C ASN A 383 -21.01 3.16 3.25
N VAL A 384 -21.17 1.90 2.81
CA VAL A 384 -20.15 1.17 2.05
C VAL A 384 -20.47 1.31 0.57
N LYS A 385 -19.56 1.96 -0.15
CA LYS A 385 -19.65 2.05 -1.60
C LYS A 385 -18.90 0.88 -2.22
N ILE A 386 -19.59 0.14 -3.07
CA ILE A 386 -19.04 -0.95 -3.85
C ILE A 386 -18.78 -0.44 -5.26
N THR A 387 -17.64 -0.71 -5.87
CA THR A 387 -17.38 -0.19 -7.22
C THR A 387 -16.99 -1.30 -8.17
N HIS A 388 -17.68 -1.35 -9.30
CA HIS A 388 -17.46 -2.35 -10.34
C HIS A 388 -16.36 -1.91 -11.30
N THR A 389 -15.60 -2.86 -11.81
CA THR A 389 -15.04 -2.76 -13.17
C THR A 389 -15.52 -3.96 -13.95
N GLY A 390 -16.26 -3.74 -15.04
CA GLY A 390 -16.50 -4.81 -15.99
C GLY A 390 -17.08 -4.26 -17.28
N TYR A 391 -16.31 -4.38 -18.35
CA TYR A 391 -16.86 -4.47 -19.70
C TYR A 391 -16.50 -5.86 -20.21
N PRO A 392 -17.45 -6.61 -20.78
CA PRO A 392 -17.08 -7.76 -21.56
C PRO A 392 -16.44 -7.23 -22.84
N LEU A 393 -15.26 -7.72 -23.19
CA LEU A 393 -14.71 -7.53 -24.55
C LEU A 393 -15.57 -8.23 -25.63
N ARG A 394 -16.67 -8.89 -25.22
CA ARG A 394 -17.59 -9.66 -26.05
C ARG A 394 -18.75 -8.84 -26.63
N GLU A 395 -19.09 -7.70 -26.03
CA GLU A 395 -20.14 -6.78 -26.52
C GLU A 395 -19.46 -5.51 -27.04
N LEU A 396 -19.01 -5.48 -28.31
CA LEU A 396 -18.68 -4.31 -29.18
C LEU A 396 -18.27 -2.93 -28.59
N HIS A 397 -17.77 -2.83 -27.36
CA HIS A 397 -17.55 -1.57 -26.65
C HIS A 397 -16.05 -1.30 -26.47
N ARG A 398 -15.64 -0.16 -27.04
CA ARG A 398 -14.29 0.25 -27.44
C ARG A 398 -13.51 1.01 -26.35
N LYS A 399 -13.35 0.44 -25.14
CA LYS A 399 -12.80 1.18 -23.98
C LYS A 399 -11.88 0.33 -23.10
N ALA A 400 -10.67 0.82 -22.84
CA ALA A 400 -9.82 0.32 -21.75
C ALA A 400 -10.42 0.79 -20.42
N ALA A 401 -10.93 -0.14 -19.62
CA ALA A 401 -11.62 0.17 -18.37
C ALA A 401 -10.71 -0.06 -17.16
N PHE A 402 -10.57 0.97 -16.34
CA PHE A 402 -9.96 0.88 -15.01
C PHE A 402 -10.71 1.84 -14.07
N ASN A 403 -10.60 1.58 -12.77
CA ASN A 403 -11.00 2.51 -11.73
C ASN A 403 -9.76 3.09 -11.06
N LEU A 404 -9.86 4.33 -10.63
CA LEU A 404 -8.79 5.02 -9.92
C LEU A 404 -9.34 5.64 -8.64
N TYR A 405 -8.71 5.31 -7.52
CA TYR A 405 -9.06 5.84 -6.21
C TYR A 405 -7.86 6.56 -5.62
N LYS A 406 -8.04 7.79 -5.14
CA LYS A 406 -7.06 8.45 -4.28
C LYS A 406 -7.43 8.19 -2.83
N VAL A 407 -6.62 7.40 -2.15
CA VAL A 407 -6.75 7.08 -0.71
C VAL A 407 -6.01 8.13 0.09
N ASP A 408 -6.59 8.53 1.22
CA ASP A 408 -5.97 9.39 2.22
C ASP A 408 -6.12 8.74 3.61
N LEU A 409 -5.00 8.26 4.13
CA LEU A 409 -4.91 7.58 5.42
C LEU A 409 -4.98 8.52 6.62
N LEU A 410 -4.79 9.83 6.43
CA LEU A 410 -4.95 10.81 7.51
C LEU A 410 -6.42 11.07 7.80
N THR A 411 -7.24 11.11 6.75
CA THR A 411 -8.69 11.30 6.87
C THR A 411 -9.49 10.00 6.87
N ASN A 412 -8.85 8.86 6.58
CA ASN A 412 -9.47 7.54 6.40
C ASN A 412 -10.55 7.54 5.32
N LYS A 413 -10.37 8.38 4.30
CA LYS A 413 -11.28 8.56 3.18
C LYS A 413 -10.59 8.18 1.89
N TYR A 414 -11.41 7.96 0.88
CA TYR A 414 -10.94 7.88 -0.49
C TYR A 414 -11.82 8.75 -1.37
N THR A 415 -11.25 9.16 -2.49
CA THR A 415 -11.96 9.86 -3.56
C THR A 415 -11.86 8.99 -4.82
N ALA A 416 -13.00 8.63 -5.40
CA ALA A 416 -13.02 8.08 -6.74
C ALA A 416 -12.65 9.20 -7.72
N ILE A 417 -11.71 8.94 -8.62
CA ILE A 417 -11.23 9.91 -9.60
C ILE A 417 -11.97 9.66 -10.92
N GLY A 418 -12.69 10.68 -11.42
CA GLY A 418 -13.62 10.60 -12.55
C GLY A 418 -15.08 10.89 -12.14
N ASP A 419 -16.00 10.87 -13.10
CA ASP A 419 -17.41 11.27 -12.89
C ASP A 419 -18.21 10.26 -12.02
N SER A 420 -19.38 10.66 -11.52
CA SER A 420 -20.17 10.08 -10.39
C SER A 420 -20.62 8.62 -10.50
N ILE A 421 -20.37 7.95 -11.62
CA ILE A 421 -20.42 6.49 -11.74
C ILE A 421 -19.00 6.09 -11.42
N GLY A 422 -18.64 5.76 -10.18
CA GLY A 422 -17.24 5.52 -9.81
C GLY A 422 -16.59 4.43 -10.68
N ALA A 423 -16.00 4.83 -11.80
CA ALA A 423 -15.50 4.01 -12.91
C ALA A 423 -15.64 4.83 -14.22
N HIS A 424 -14.81 4.59 -15.23
CA HIS A 424 -15.04 5.05 -16.61
C HIS A 424 -14.57 6.46 -17.01
N GLU A 425 -13.28 6.76 -16.89
CA GLU A 425 -12.62 7.59 -17.90
C GLU A 425 -11.75 6.71 -18.81
N GLY A 426 -12.43 5.86 -19.57
CA GLY A 426 -11.98 5.31 -20.85
C GLY A 426 -12.79 5.92 -21.99
N LEU A 427 -13.03 7.24 -21.98
CA LEU A 427 -13.91 7.87 -22.98
C LEU A 427 -13.21 7.97 -24.36
N ALA A 428 -13.74 7.17 -25.28
CA ALA A 428 -13.43 7.04 -26.71
C ALA A 428 -12.06 6.43 -27.06
N ILE A 429 -12.10 5.15 -27.50
CA ILE A 429 -11.10 4.47 -28.35
C ILE A 429 -9.66 4.60 -27.83
N ALA A 430 -9.31 3.86 -26.78
CA ALA A 430 -7.92 3.44 -26.61
C ALA A 430 -7.74 2.06 -27.26
N ASP A 431 -7.81 2.01 -28.59
CA ASP A 431 -7.49 0.80 -29.35
C ASP A 431 -5.97 0.61 -29.45
N ASP A 432 -5.21 1.69 -29.24
CA ASP A 432 -3.75 1.72 -29.17
C ASP A 432 -3.24 2.93 -28.35
N TYR A 433 -1.92 2.94 -28.11
CA TYR A 433 -1.27 4.00 -27.35
C TYR A 433 -1.29 5.37 -28.05
N THR A 434 -1.57 5.44 -29.36
CA THR A 434 -1.61 6.71 -30.09
C THR A 434 -2.89 7.49 -29.80
N SER A 435 -3.99 6.79 -29.50
CA SER A 435 -5.27 7.38 -29.16
C SER A 435 -5.54 7.51 -27.65
N ALA A 436 -4.59 7.07 -26.81
CA ALA A 436 -4.69 7.15 -25.35
C ALA A 436 -4.92 8.59 -24.83
N LYS A 437 -5.80 8.73 -23.83
CA LYS A 437 -6.07 10.01 -23.16
C LYS A 437 -4.90 10.51 -22.30
N LEU A 438 -4.12 9.59 -21.73
CA LEU A 438 -2.89 9.90 -21.02
C LEU A 438 -1.72 9.24 -21.73
N LYS A 439 -0.71 10.03 -22.10
CA LYS A 439 0.42 9.57 -22.91
C LYS A 439 1.71 10.25 -22.50
N LEU A 440 2.80 9.49 -22.52
CA LEU A 440 4.18 9.94 -22.30
C LEU A 440 5.01 9.59 -23.54
N THR A 441 5.70 10.58 -24.12
CA THR A 441 6.57 10.37 -25.28
C THR A 441 7.91 11.04 -25.07
N PHE A 442 8.96 10.46 -25.67
CA PHE A 442 10.32 11.01 -25.62
C PHE A 442 10.76 11.46 -27.00
N SER A 443 11.40 12.62 -27.08
CA SER A 443 11.99 13.18 -28.31
C SER A 443 13.16 12.35 -28.85
N LYS A 444 13.91 11.68 -27.95
CA LYS A 444 15.00 10.75 -28.28
C LYS A 444 14.76 9.37 -27.65
N ALA A 445 15.51 8.37 -28.08
CA ALA A 445 15.44 7.04 -27.50
C ALA A 445 15.77 7.08 -25.98
N ASN A 446 14.83 6.62 -25.15
CA ASN A 446 14.97 6.58 -23.70
C ASN A 446 15.48 5.21 -23.24
N ASN A 447 16.71 4.89 -23.64
CA ASN A 447 17.27 3.54 -23.55
C ASN A 447 18.74 3.51 -23.11
N GLY A 448 19.24 4.63 -22.58
CA GLY A 448 20.63 4.79 -22.15
C GLY A 448 21.56 5.35 -23.24
N SER A 449 21.11 5.51 -24.49
CA SER A 449 21.98 5.99 -25.58
C SER A 449 22.11 7.51 -25.67
N SER A 450 21.22 8.28 -25.04
CA SER A 450 21.19 9.75 -25.13
C SER A 450 21.43 10.38 -23.76
N PRO A 451 22.38 11.32 -23.62
CA PRO A 451 22.66 12.03 -22.35
C PRO A 451 21.60 13.09 -22.01
N ASP A 452 20.88 13.60 -23.01
CA ASP A 452 19.76 14.53 -22.81
C ASP A 452 18.50 13.98 -23.45
N ASN A 453 17.34 14.24 -22.85
CA ASN A 453 16.06 13.86 -23.45
C ASN A 453 14.93 14.81 -23.02
N THR A 454 13.94 14.97 -23.89
CA THR A 454 12.71 15.70 -23.59
C THR A 454 11.54 14.73 -23.58
N ALA A 455 10.82 14.69 -22.46
CA ALA A 455 9.60 13.94 -22.24
C ALA A 455 8.39 14.88 -22.36
N THR A 456 7.40 14.51 -23.17
CA THR A 456 6.11 15.20 -23.26
C THR A 456 5.01 14.32 -22.70
N ILE A 457 4.31 14.82 -21.69
CA ILE A 457 3.17 14.16 -21.05
C ILE A 457 1.89 14.89 -21.46
N VAL A 458 0.92 14.17 -21.99
CA VAL A 458 -0.37 14.70 -22.42
C VAL A 458 -1.44 14.08 -21.54
N ASN A 459 -2.19 14.90 -20.79
CA ASN A 459 -3.35 14.49 -20.01
C ASN A 459 -4.63 15.08 -20.61
N LYS A 460 -5.45 14.24 -21.25
CA LYS A 460 -6.78 14.61 -21.76
C LYS A 460 -7.91 14.21 -20.81
N TYR A 461 -7.59 13.82 -19.58
CA TYR A 461 -8.58 13.60 -18.54
C TYR A 461 -9.05 14.94 -17.95
N ASN A 462 -10.28 14.96 -17.46
CA ASN A 462 -10.84 16.14 -16.81
C ASN A 462 -10.41 16.30 -15.34
N PHE A 463 -9.49 15.44 -14.87
CA PHE A 463 -8.94 15.45 -13.52
C PHE A 463 -7.40 15.55 -13.53
N PRO A 464 -6.80 16.13 -12.48
CA PRO A 464 -5.36 16.18 -12.32
C PRO A 464 -4.81 14.83 -11.81
N ILE A 465 -3.54 14.58 -12.10
CA ILE A 465 -2.76 13.43 -11.65
C ILE A 465 -1.59 13.95 -10.83
N THR A 466 -1.57 13.67 -9.53
CA THR A 466 -0.42 14.03 -8.69
C THR A 466 0.68 12.98 -8.80
N ASP A 467 1.93 13.39 -8.67
CA ASP A 467 3.10 12.51 -8.74
C ASP A 467 3.20 11.70 -10.05
N ALA A 468 2.78 12.28 -11.19
CA ALA A 468 2.89 11.62 -12.48
C ALA A 468 4.36 11.33 -12.79
N ARG A 469 4.67 10.08 -13.13
CA ARG A 469 6.06 9.60 -13.21
C ARG A 469 6.63 9.74 -14.61
N VAL A 470 7.85 10.28 -14.68
CA VAL A 470 8.73 10.23 -15.85
C VAL A 470 10.03 9.55 -15.47
N ARG A 471 10.33 8.41 -16.11
CA ARG A 471 11.60 7.70 -15.94
C ARG A 471 12.52 7.97 -17.12
N PHE A 472 13.67 8.58 -16.87
CA PHE A 472 14.74 8.72 -17.86
C PHE A 472 15.77 7.60 -17.68
N VAL A 473 16.27 7.10 -18.81
CA VAL A 473 17.36 6.11 -18.88
C VAL A 473 18.45 6.71 -19.76
N VAL A 474 19.58 7.03 -19.14
CA VAL A 474 20.68 7.80 -19.73
C VAL A 474 22.03 7.10 -19.56
N PRO A 475 23.10 7.51 -20.29
CA PRO A 475 24.44 6.98 -20.09
C PRO A 475 24.89 7.10 -18.64
N LYS A 476 25.66 6.12 -18.18
CA LYS A 476 26.29 6.15 -16.85
C LYS A 476 27.50 7.12 -16.84
N GLY A 477 27.82 7.66 -15.66
CA GLY A 477 29.08 8.39 -15.44
C GLY A 477 29.01 9.90 -15.61
N SER A 478 27.83 10.49 -15.60
CA SER A 478 27.65 11.95 -15.58
C SER A 478 26.63 12.34 -14.53
N GLU A 479 26.73 13.58 -14.04
CA GLU A 479 25.64 14.20 -13.31
C GLU A 479 24.56 14.66 -14.30
N TYR A 480 23.32 14.75 -13.81
CA TYR A 480 22.18 15.12 -14.60
C TYR A 480 21.24 16.01 -13.78
N TYR A 481 20.48 16.86 -14.47
CA TYR A 481 19.41 17.62 -13.85
C TYR A 481 18.14 17.60 -14.71
N VAL A 482 16.99 17.69 -14.04
CA VAL A 482 15.66 17.73 -14.66
C VAL A 482 15.08 19.14 -14.51
N ARG A 483 14.40 19.62 -15.55
CA ARG A 483 13.57 20.83 -15.48
C ARG A 483 12.09 20.48 -15.56
N ASN A 484 11.28 21.28 -14.87
CA ASN A 484 9.81 21.18 -14.81
C ASN A 484 9.29 19.85 -14.22
N ALA A 485 10.09 19.20 -13.38
CA ALA A 485 9.71 18.04 -12.56
C ALA A 485 10.73 17.89 -11.42
N THR A 486 10.40 17.13 -10.39
CA THR A 486 11.26 16.89 -9.23
C THR A 486 11.88 15.51 -9.31
N ILE A 487 13.21 15.40 -9.25
CA ILE A 487 13.90 14.11 -9.14
C ILE A 487 13.57 13.51 -7.76
N VAL A 488 12.99 12.32 -7.74
CA VAL A 488 12.63 11.61 -6.50
C VAL A 488 13.57 10.45 -6.19
N GLN A 489 14.20 9.89 -7.21
CA GLN A 489 15.30 8.96 -7.06
C GLN A 489 16.15 8.92 -8.32
N GLN A 490 17.41 8.54 -8.12
CA GLN A 490 18.31 8.22 -9.20
C GLN A 490 19.29 7.14 -8.75
N PHE A 491 19.71 6.29 -9.66
CA PHE A 491 20.61 5.18 -9.35
C PHE A 491 21.32 4.66 -10.61
N ASP A 492 22.50 4.09 -10.39
CA ASP A 492 23.25 3.41 -11.43
C ASP A 492 22.73 1.98 -11.62
N GLY A 493 22.38 1.65 -12.86
CA GLY A 493 22.29 0.29 -13.34
C GLY A 493 23.66 -0.26 -13.77
N THR A 494 23.63 -1.41 -14.45
CA THR A 494 24.84 -2.01 -15.03
C THR A 494 25.44 -1.11 -16.11
N ASP A 495 24.63 -0.74 -17.11
CA ASP A 495 25.09 -0.05 -18.33
C ASP A 495 24.55 1.38 -18.50
N TYR A 496 23.68 1.83 -17.59
CA TYR A 496 22.96 3.09 -17.69
C TYR A 496 22.72 3.67 -16.30
N HIS A 497 22.38 4.96 -16.26
CA HIS A 497 21.89 5.67 -15.09
C HIS A 497 20.38 5.91 -15.24
N VAL A 498 19.62 5.70 -14.17
CA VAL A 498 18.16 5.85 -14.16
C VAL A 498 17.79 7.00 -13.26
N ILE A 499 16.90 7.86 -13.75
CA ILE A 499 16.38 9.03 -13.03
C ILE A 499 14.87 8.97 -13.09
N ASP A 500 14.22 8.88 -11.93
CA ASP A 500 12.77 9.03 -11.81
C ASP A 500 12.46 10.46 -11.35
N ALA A 501 11.63 11.15 -12.12
CA ALA A 501 11.14 12.47 -11.83
C ALA A 501 9.61 12.49 -11.77
N TYR A 502 9.05 13.22 -10.80
CA TYR A 502 7.61 13.37 -10.60
C TYR A 502 7.14 14.78 -10.95
N TYR A 503 5.92 14.87 -11.47
CA TYR A 503 5.26 16.13 -11.81
C TYR A 503 3.77 16.04 -11.49
N ASP A 504 3.22 17.09 -10.87
CA ASP A 504 1.77 17.23 -10.69
C ASP A 504 1.12 17.73 -11.98
N LEU A 505 0.44 16.82 -12.67
CA LEU A 505 -0.09 17.04 -14.00
C LEU A 505 -1.55 17.51 -13.94
N ASP A 506 -1.80 18.73 -14.39
CA ASP A 506 -3.14 19.31 -14.45
C ASP A 506 -4.09 18.54 -15.37
N ALA A 507 -5.40 18.68 -15.14
CA ALA A 507 -6.44 18.22 -16.04
C ALA A 507 -6.32 18.89 -17.43
N ASN A 508 -6.65 18.16 -18.50
CA ASN A 508 -6.68 18.68 -19.88
C ASN A 508 -5.42 19.46 -20.29
N SER A 509 -4.25 19.00 -19.85
CA SER A 509 -2.98 19.70 -20.00
C SER A 509 -1.99 18.92 -20.87
N THR A 510 -0.97 19.62 -21.35
CA THR A 510 0.24 19.01 -21.93
C THR A 510 1.43 19.64 -21.26
N HIS A 511 2.35 18.83 -20.77
CA HIS A 511 3.53 19.27 -20.05
C HIS A 511 4.80 18.70 -20.62
N VAL A 512 5.90 19.43 -20.47
CA VAL A 512 7.22 19.07 -20.99
C VAL A 512 8.24 19.03 -19.87
N VAL A 513 8.83 17.86 -19.67
CA VAL A 513 9.91 17.60 -18.73
C VAL A 513 11.19 17.38 -19.52
N THR A 514 12.25 18.13 -19.21
CA THR A 514 13.53 18.01 -19.93
C THR A 514 14.63 17.54 -19.00
N LEU A 515 15.41 16.57 -19.44
CA LEU A 515 16.63 16.11 -18.79
C LEU A 515 17.85 16.59 -19.58
N HIS A 516 18.84 17.10 -18.85
CA HIS A 516 20.13 17.54 -19.41
C HIS A 516 21.30 16.92 -18.66
N GLN A 517 22.38 16.63 -19.37
CA GLN A 517 23.66 16.19 -18.83
C GLN A 517 24.43 17.36 -18.21
N GLY A 518 25.12 17.07 -17.11
CA GLY A 518 25.91 18.01 -16.32
C GLY A 518 25.19 18.46 -15.06
N ILE A 519 25.81 19.43 -14.40
CA ILE A 519 25.19 20.19 -13.31
C ILE A 519 24.32 21.28 -13.95
N GLN A 520 23.24 21.67 -13.30
CA GLN A 520 22.47 22.84 -13.71
C GLN A 520 23.39 24.08 -13.71
N SER A 521 23.96 24.40 -14.86
CA SER A 521 24.74 25.60 -15.11
C SER A 521 23.79 26.71 -15.57
N ASP A 522 24.12 27.95 -15.19
CA ASP A 522 23.33 29.10 -15.55
C ASP A 522 23.30 29.31 -17.08
N LEU A 523 22.10 29.52 -17.64
CA LEU A 523 21.88 29.69 -19.08
C LEU A 523 22.11 31.12 -19.60
N CYS A 524 22.40 32.10 -18.73
CA CYS A 524 22.67 33.48 -19.15
C CYS A 524 24.00 34.00 -18.52
N PRO A 525 25.16 33.40 -18.84
CA PRO A 525 26.45 33.73 -18.21
C PRO A 525 26.94 35.16 -18.48
N ASP A 526 26.41 35.82 -19.50
CA ASP A 526 26.79 37.18 -19.93
C ASP A 526 25.74 38.26 -19.60
N ASP A 527 24.69 37.95 -18.81
CA ASP A 527 23.70 38.95 -18.39
C ASP A 527 24.30 39.86 -17.30
N PRO A 528 24.53 41.16 -17.57
CA PRO A 528 25.20 42.07 -16.63
C PRO A 528 24.38 42.35 -15.37
N ASN A 529 23.11 41.94 -15.33
CA ASN A 529 22.22 42.12 -14.18
C ASN A 529 22.08 40.86 -13.30
N LYS A 530 22.91 39.83 -13.55
CA LYS A 530 22.84 38.54 -12.86
C LYS A 530 24.09 38.29 -12.04
N MET A 531 23.92 37.83 -10.80
CA MET A 531 25.04 37.60 -9.86
C MET A 531 25.12 36.16 -9.34
N ASP A 532 24.07 35.33 -9.45
CA ASP A 532 24.08 33.90 -9.05
C ASP A 532 23.41 32.95 -10.09
N PRO A 533 23.82 31.65 -10.17
CA PRO A 533 23.20 30.67 -11.08
C PRO A 533 21.74 30.31 -10.71
N GLY A 534 20.77 30.79 -11.50
CA GLY A 534 19.47 30.11 -11.68
C GLY A 534 18.18 30.90 -11.42
N ILE A 535 17.07 30.24 -11.82
CA ILE A 535 15.64 30.51 -11.57
C ILE A 535 14.89 31.42 -12.55
N CYS A 536 15.38 32.61 -12.93
CA CYS A 536 14.69 33.45 -13.92
C CYS A 536 15.32 33.35 -15.33
N GLY A 537 14.47 33.34 -16.37
CA GLY A 537 14.91 33.39 -17.76
C GLY A 537 15.67 34.69 -18.08
N CYS A 538 16.37 34.74 -19.23
CA CYS A 538 17.24 35.88 -19.55
C CYS A 538 16.46 37.21 -19.62
N GLY A 539 17.05 38.31 -19.11
CA GLY A 539 16.49 39.66 -19.19
C GLY A 539 15.58 40.11 -18.03
N VAL A 540 15.60 39.42 -16.88
CA VAL A 540 14.87 39.84 -15.67
C VAL A 540 15.84 40.45 -14.66
N PRO A 541 15.66 41.73 -14.24
CA PRO A 541 16.52 42.35 -13.22
C PRO A 541 16.45 41.63 -11.87
N GLU A 542 17.59 41.32 -11.25
CA GLU A 542 17.60 40.81 -9.88
C GLU A 542 17.03 41.85 -8.91
N GLY A 543 16.07 41.41 -8.08
CA GLY A 543 15.26 42.26 -7.19
C GLY A 543 13.75 42.22 -7.48
N THR A 544 13.33 41.73 -8.65
CA THR A 544 11.91 41.48 -8.97
C THR A 544 11.53 40.00 -9.05
N CYS A 545 12.51 39.09 -8.98
CA CYS A 545 12.27 37.66 -8.94
C CYS A 545 11.76 37.23 -7.55
N PRO A 546 10.77 36.31 -7.46
CA PRO A 546 10.47 35.67 -6.19
C PRO A 546 11.71 34.96 -5.66
N ILE A 547 12.23 35.41 -4.53
CA ILE A 547 13.30 34.76 -3.79
C ILE A 547 12.64 33.57 -3.07
N PRO A 548 12.92 32.32 -3.47
CA PRO A 548 12.30 31.15 -2.83
C PRO A 548 12.83 30.96 -1.42
N ALA A 549 12.12 30.15 -0.62
CA ALA A 549 12.59 29.74 0.67
C ALA A 549 13.60 28.59 0.52
N THR A 550 14.79 28.72 1.11
CA THR A 550 15.79 27.64 1.13
C THR A 550 15.66 26.78 2.38
N SER A 551 15.17 27.34 3.48
CA SER A 551 14.87 26.60 4.72
C SER A 551 13.78 27.27 5.55
N ILE A 552 13.14 26.49 6.42
CA ILE A 552 12.24 26.96 7.46
C ILE A 552 12.64 26.31 8.80
N SER A 553 12.62 27.07 9.89
CA SER A 553 12.85 26.58 11.26
C SER A 553 11.78 27.12 12.21
N VAL A 554 11.62 26.50 13.37
CA VAL A 554 10.70 26.95 14.44
C VAL A 554 11.49 27.18 15.73
N ASN A 555 11.01 28.10 16.57
CA ASN A 555 11.68 28.49 17.82
C ASN A 555 11.72 27.41 18.92
N ALA A 556 11.06 26.27 18.72
CA ALA A 556 11.12 25.12 19.61
C ALA A 556 10.89 23.82 18.83
N GLU A 557 11.72 22.81 19.09
CA GLU A 557 11.56 21.46 18.51
C GLU A 557 10.66 20.56 19.38
N ASN A 558 10.55 20.88 20.67
CA ASN A 558 9.75 20.12 21.63
C ASN A 558 9.07 21.08 22.62
N ILE A 559 7.75 20.95 22.81
CA ILE A 559 6.99 21.72 23.80
C ILE A 559 6.09 20.80 24.64
N ARG A 560 5.93 21.14 25.92
CA ARG A 560 4.99 20.46 26.84
C ARG A 560 3.88 21.42 27.23
N LEU A 561 2.63 20.99 27.09
CA LEU A 561 1.44 21.78 27.41
C LEU A 561 0.54 21.03 28.39
N GLY A 562 -0.14 21.76 29.26
CA GLY A 562 -1.28 21.24 30.02
C GLY A 562 -2.55 21.33 29.19
N LEU A 563 -3.54 20.46 29.42
CA LEU A 563 -4.85 20.55 28.75
C LEU A 563 -5.44 21.97 28.84
N LYS A 564 -6.02 22.44 27.73
CA LYS A 564 -6.64 23.78 27.57
C LYS A 564 -5.67 24.96 27.71
N THR A 565 -4.36 24.74 27.58
CA THR A 565 -3.35 25.80 27.48
C THR A 565 -2.88 25.99 26.05
N GLU A 566 -2.25 27.13 25.75
CA GLU A 566 -1.77 27.47 24.41
C GLU A 566 -0.31 27.95 24.44
N ARG A 567 0.38 27.83 23.31
CA ARG A 567 1.74 28.35 23.11
C ARG A 567 1.96 28.80 21.67
N GLN A 568 2.59 29.96 21.51
CA GLN A 568 2.99 30.47 20.20
C GLN A 568 4.28 29.79 19.71
N LEU A 569 4.24 29.23 18.51
CA LEU A 569 5.42 28.88 17.72
C LEU A 569 5.71 29.97 16.71
N THR A 570 6.98 30.30 16.52
CA THR A 570 7.42 31.29 15.52
C THR A 570 8.28 30.59 14.49
N ALA A 571 7.82 30.60 13.24
CA ALA A 571 8.58 30.08 12.12
C ALA A 571 9.50 31.15 11.53
N THR A 572 10.74 30.77 11.23
CA THR A 572 11.74 31.61 10.55
C THR A 572 12.05 31.00 9.20
N ILE A 573 11.78 31.74 8.13
CA ILE A 573 12.15 31.36 6.76
C ILE A 573 13.47 32.03 6.39
N LEU A 574 14.38 31.25 5.79
CA LEU A 574 15.62 31.75 5.19
C LEU A 574 15.61 31.51 3.67
N PRO A 575 16.27 32.40 2.89
CA PRO A 575 16.93 33.63 3.34
C PRO A 575 15.91 34.70 3.82
N LYS A 576 16.33 35.65 4.65
CA LYS A 576 15.41 36.63 5.27
C LYS A 576 14.62 37.47 4.25
N ASN A 577 15.14 37.61 3.03
CA ASN A 577 14.54 38.31 1.91
C ASN A 577 13.67 37.41 1.01
N THR A 578 13.34 36.18 1.39
CA THR A 578 12.34 35.33 0.69
C THR A 578 11.07 36.13 0.39
N THR A 579 10.61 36.06 -0.85
CA THR A 579 9.48 36.85 -1.36
C THR A 579 8.15 36.38 -0.79
N ASN A 580 7.92 35.07 -0.70
CA ASN A 580 6.72 34.51 -0.09
C ASN A 580 7.03 34.00 1.33
N LYS A 581 6.53 34.72 2.34
CA LYS A 581 6.74 34.40 3.76
C LYS A 581 5.54 33.72 4.41
N VAL A 582 4.57 33.27 3.61
CA VAL A 582 3.43 32.50 4.12
C VAL A 582 3.94 31.17 4.64
N VAL A 583 3.53 30.83 5.87
CA VAL A 583 3.83 29.56 6.53
C VAL A 583 2.54 28.79 6.66
N ASN A 584 2.54 27.57 6.15
CA ASN A 584 1.45 26.62 6.32
C ASN A 584 1.70 25.85 7.62
N TRP A 585 0.70 25.80 8.50
CA TRP A 585 0.77 25.09 9.78
C TRP A 585 -0.17 23.91 9.77
N THR A 586 0.32 22.76 10.24
CA THR A 586 -0.50 21.54 10.38
C THR A 586 -0.18 20.83 11.68
N SER A 587 -1.15 20.05 12.17
CA SER A 587 -0.96 19.17 13.32
C SER A 587 -1.15 17.72 12.89
N SER A 588 -0.27 16.83 13.32
CA SER A 588 -0.41 15.38 13.12
C SER A 588 -1.59 14.79 13.91
N ASN A 589 -2.05 15.46 14.96
CA ASN A 589 -3.18 15.04 15.77
C ASN A 589 -3.93 16.25 16.37
N PRO A 590 -4.88 16.84 15.62
CA PRO A 590 -5.72 17.94 16.11
C PRO A 590 -6.56 17.61 17.35
N LEU A 591 -6.82 16.33 17.64
CA LEU A 591 -7.52 15.92 18.87
C LEU A 591 -6.62 15.99 20.11
N VAL A 592 -5.30 15.99 19.93
CA VAL A 592 -4.30 16.17 21.00
C VAL A 592 -3.87 17.63 21.05
N SER A 593 -3.44 18.20 19.92
CA SER A 593 -3.07 19.61 19.84
C SER A 593 -3.35 20.19 18.47
N THR A 594 -3.96 21.38 18.40
CA THR A 594 -4.19 22.12 17.15
C THR A 594 -3.13 23.19 16.96
N VAL A 595 -3.00 23.69 15.73
CA VAL A 595 -2.25 24.91 15.42
C VAL A 595 -3.08 25.77 14.46
N ASN A 596 -3.13 27.08 14.67
CA ASN A 596 -3.80 27.99 13.74
C ASN A 596 -2.84 28.57 12.69
N SER A 597 -3.35 29.35 11.73
CA SER A 597 -2.54 29.97 10.67
C SER A 597 -1.47 30.94 11.18
N ASN A 598 -1.58 31.42 12.42
CA ASN A 598 -0.61 32.30 13.04
C ASN A 598 0.45 31.52 13.84
N GLY A 599 0.42 30.19 13.89
CA GLY A 599 1.34 29.36 14.65
C GLY A 599 1.01 29.25 16.15
N VAL A 600 -0.20 29.62 16.59
CA VAL A 600 -0.64 29.38 17.97
C VAL A 600 -1.05 27.92 18.09
N VAL A 601 -0.35 27.19 18.97
CA VAL A 601 -0.58 25.78 19.27
C VAL A 601 -1.46 25.67 20.51
N SER A 602 -2.60 24.98 20.42
CA SER A 602 -3.55 24.79 21.54
C SER A 602 -3.62 23.33 21.95
N ALA A 603 -3.65 23.05 23.26
CA ALA A 603 -3.77 21.71 23.80
C ALA A 603 -5.25 21.27 23.93
N ILE A 604 -5.63 20.23 23.19
CA ILE A 604 -7.01 19.73 23.08
C ILE A 604 -7.23 18.44 23.88
N GLY A 605 -6.29 17.49 23.81
CA GLY A 605 -6.40 16.15 24.40
C GLY A 605 -5.03 15.62 24.83
N GLU A 606 -5.00 14.71 25.80
CA GLU A 606 -3.75 14.09 26.25
C GLU A 606 -3.09 13.29 25.11
N GLY A 607 -1.77 13.43 24.98
CA GLY A 607 -1.00 12.64 24.02
C GLY A 607 0.15 13.43 23.41
N VAL A 608 0.69 12.91 22.31
CA VAL A 608 1.75 13.56 21.54
C VAL A 608 1.22 13.92 20.15
N ALA A 609 1.46 15.15 19.72
CA ALA A 609 1.14 15.65 18.39
C ALA A 609 2.36 16.37 17.81
N SER A 610 2.63 16.20 16.54
CA SER A 610 3.67 16.94 15.82
C SER A 610 3.04 18.12 15.09
N ILE A 611 3.55 19.32 15.33
CA ILE A 611 3.16 20.54 14.63
C ILE A 611 4.19 20.81 13.54
N THR A 612 3.74 20.79 12.29
CA THR A 612 4.59 21.03 11.12
C THR A 612 4.37 22.45 10.61
N ALA A 613 5.46 23.19 10.44
CA ALA A 613 5.50 24.45 9.70
C ALA A 613 6.14 24.18 8.33
N SER A 614 5.48 24.57 7.24
CA SER A 614 6.01 24.49 5.88
C SER A 614 5.93 25.82 5.16
N THR A 615 6.77 25.96 4.13
CA THR A 615 6.71 27.09 3.19
C THR A 615 5.43 27.04 2.36
N TYR A 616 5.05 28.16 1.73
CA TYR A 616 3.83 28.26 0.92
C TYR A 616 3.68 27.15 -0.14
N ASP A 617 4.79 26.82 -0.80
CA ASP A 617 4.91 25.77 -1.83
C ASP A 617 5.06 24.35 -1.23
N ASN A 618 5.15 24.22 0.09
CA ASN A 618 5.40 23.00 0.85
C ASN A 618 6.72 22.29 0.54
N GLU A 619 7.67 22.95 -0.12
CA GLU A 619 8.98 22.34 -0.46
C GLU A 619 9.92 22.22 0.74
N LYS A 620 9.81 23.14 1.71
CA LYS A 620 10.59 23.10 2.96
C LYS A 620 9.64 22.96 4.14
N SER A 621 10.02 22.15 5.12
CA SER A 621 9.24 21.96 6.34
C SER A 621 10.12 21.69 7.56
N THR A 622 9.56 21.95 8.73
CA THR A 622 10.15 21.66 10.04
C THR A 622 9.06 21.21 11.00
N VAL A 623 9.42 20.44 12.02
CA VAL A 623 8.48 19.84 12.96
C VAL A 623 8.80 20.24 14.40
N CYS A 624 7.77 20.54 15.18
CA CYS A 624 7.80 20.68 16.63
C CYS A 624 6.95 19.59 17.27
N THR A 625 7.53 18.77 18.14
CA THR A 625 6.78 17.76 18.91
C THR A 625 6.10 18.41 20.11
N VAL A 626 4.80 18.21 20.26
CA VAL A 626 3.97 18.71 21.35
C VAL A 626 3.54 17.53 22.20
N THR A 627 3.92 17.54 23.48
CA THR A 627 3.40 16.59 24.47
C THR A 627 2.34 17.30 25.31
N VAL A 628 1.09 16.91 25.16
CA VAL A 628 -0.02 17.37 25.99
C VAL A 628 -0.18 16.40 27.15
N LEU A 629 0.09 16.90 28.35
CA LEU A 629 0.01 16.12 29.57
C LEU A 629 -1.47 15.93 29.97
N PRO A 630 -1.81 14.80 30.63
CA PRO A 630 -3.14 14.59 31.18
C PRO A 630 -3.57 15.77 32.06
N ALA A 631 -4.88 16.03 32.11
CA ALA A 631 -5.42 16.77 33.23
C ALA A 631 -5.04 16.03 34.51
N SER A 632 -4.79 16.76 35.60
CA SER A 632 -4.67 16.13 36.91
C SER A 632 -5.93 15.27 37.16
N ASN A 633 -5.79 13.95 37.13
CA ASN A 633 -6.91 13.02 37.32
C ASN A 633 -7.29 13.04 38.81
N THR A 634 -8.50 13.53 39.11
CA THR A 634 -9.09 13.43 40.46
C THR A 634 -10.02 12.23 40.48
N TYR A 635 -9.64 11.17 41.20
CA TYR A 635 -10.49 10.01 41.43
C TYR A 635 -11.32 10.24 42.70
N GLN A 636 -12.64 10.11 42.60
CA GLN A 636 -13.51 10.24 43.77
C GLN A 636 -13.46 8.94 44.61
N ALA A 637 -13.68 9.05 45.92
CA ALA A 637 -13.56 7.92 46.82
C ALA A 637 -14.76 6.96 46.69
N GLU A 638 -15.95 7.51 46.47
CA GLU A 638 -17.20 6.78 46.27
C GLU A 638 -17.27 5.96 44.96
N ASP A 639 -16.33 6.16 44.05
CA ASP A 639 -16.23 5.40 42.80
C ASP A 639 -15.14 4.32 42.87
N ALA A 640 -14.49 4.16 44.03
CA ALA A 640 -13.47 3.17 44.30
C ALA A 640 -14.07 1.78 44.64
N GLU A 641 -13.28 0.72 44.51
CA GLU A 641 -13.60 -0.55 45.17
C GLU A 641 -13.18 -0.46 46.64
N TYR A 642 -14.07 -0.78 47.58
CA TYR A 642 -13.72 -0.78 49.00
C TYR A 642 -14.39 -1.93 49.73
N VAL A 643 -13.75 -2.40 50.81
CA VAL A 643 -14.32 -3.41 51.72
C VAL A 643 -14.16 -2.90 53.14
N GLY A 644 -15.28 -2.75 53.85
CA GLY A 644 -15.33 -2.28 55.23
C GLY A 644 -15.82 -0.84 55.39
N PRO A 645 -15.22 0.16 54.73
CA PRO A 645 -15.71 1.54 54.74
C PRO A 645 -17.13 1.70 54.19
N ILE A 646 -17.77 2.82 54.52
CA ILE A 646 -19.09 3.20 54.04
C ILE A 646 -19.05 4.54 53.29
N GLU A 647 -19.89 4.69 52.25
CA GLU A 647 -20.10 5.98 51.58
C GLU A 647 -21.04 6.85 52.43
N VAL A 648 -20.66 8.11 52.69
CA VAL A 648 -21.37 9.05 53.57
C VAL A 648 -21.43 10.44 52.93
N THR A 649 -22.48 11.20 53.24
CA THR A 649 -22.74 12.56 52.72
C THR A 649 -23.05 13.59 53.82
N ASN A 650 -22.85 13.22 55.08
CA ASN A 650 -23.30 13.99 56.26
C ASN A 650 -22.38 15.16 56.64
N GLN A 651 -21.33 15.43 55.87
CA GLN A 651 -20.36 16.51 56.11
C GLN A 651 -20.05 17.23 54.80
N PRO A 652 -20.00 18.57 54.77
CA PRO A 652 -19.69 19.32 53.56
C PRO A 652 -18.18 19.30 53.25
N GLY A 653 -17.79 19.62 52.02
CA GLY A 653 -16.40 19.86 51.65
C GLY A 653 -15.70 18.70 50.91
N TYR A 654 -16.40 17.60 50.66
CA TYR A 654 -15.99 16.58 49.68
C TYR A 654 -16.24 17.09 48.24
N ASN A 655 -15.53 16.49 47.28
CA ASN A 655 -15.85 16.62 45.86
C ASN A 655 -16.70 15.40 45.46
N GLY A 656 -17.54 15.52 44.43
CA GLY A 656 -18.35 14.39 43.96
C GLY A 656 -19.67 14.21 44.72
N ARG A 657 -20.11 12.97 44.87
CA ARG A 657 -21.40 12.57 45.47
C ARG A 657 -21.31 12.39 46.98
N GLY A 658 -20.14 12.03 47.51
CA GLY A 658 -19.93 11.76 48.93
C GLY A 658 -18.45 11.65 49.31
N PHE A 659 -18.19 11.02 50.46
CA PHE A 659 -16.85 10.56 50.86
C PHE A 659 -16.95 9.15 51.45
N VAL A 660 -15.83 8.45 51.52
CA VAL A 660 -15.77 7.11 52.09
C VAL A 660 -15.17 7.16 53.50
N ASP A 661 -15.94 6.73 54.50
CA ASP A 661 -15.55 6.70 55.91
C ASP A 661 -15.16 5.29 56.36
N TYR A 662 -13.93 5.18 56.86
CA TYR A 662 -13.39 3.93 57.41
C TYR A 662 -14.09 3.63 58.73
N SER A 663 -14.85 2.54 58.73
CA SER A 663 -15.77 2.16 59.80
C SER A 663 -15.13 1.22 60.83
N ASN A 664 -14.09 0.48 60.45
CA ASN A 664 -13.42 -0.48 61.33
C ASN A 664 -11.98 -0.05 61.69
N PRO A 665 -11.48 -0.47 62.88
CA PRO A 665 -10.12 -0.13 63.31
C PRO A 665 -9.02 -0.85 62.50
N SER A 666 -9.36 -1.87 61.71
CA SER A 666 -8.42 -2.64 60.89
C SER A 666 -9.13 -3.33 59.73
N ASN A 667 -8.38 -3.68 58.68
CA ASN A 667 -8.80 -4.43 57.48
C ASN A 667 -9.73 -3.71 56.50
N ASP A 668 -10.17 -2.49 56.83
CA ASP A 668 -10.79 -1.59 55.87
C ASP A 668 -9.79 -1.20 54.78
N TYR A 669 -10.22 -1.19 53.52
CA TYR A 669 -9.44 -0.64 52.42
C TYR A 669 -10.32 0.04 51.38
N ILE A 670 -9.69 0.92 50.62
CA ILE A 670 -10.20 1.55 49.41
C ILE A 670 -9.18 1.32 48.29
N LYS A 671 -9.63 1.06 47.07
CA LYS A 671 -8.81 0.65 45.94
C LYS A 671 -9.27 1.35 44.67
N TRP A 672 -8.32 1.93 43.95
CA TRP A 672 -8.55 2.46 42.61
C TRP A 672 -7.75 1.68 41.56
N SER A 673 -8.35 1.47 40.39
CA SER A 673 -7.60 1.11 39.19
C SER A 673 -7.20 2.40 38.48
N VAL A 674 -5.92 2.76 38.55
CA VAL A 674 -5.37 3.99 37.95
C VAL A 674 -4.58 3.66 36.68
N TYR A 675 -4.74 4.46 35.63
CA TYR A 675 -4.03 4.24 34.36
C TYR A 675 -2.69 4.99 34.35
N ALA A 676 -1.60 4.26 34.13
CA ALA A 676 -0.25 4.82 33.91
C ALA A 676 0.14 4.61 32.44
N PRO A 677 0.28 5.68 31.62
CA PRO A 677 0.49 5.55 30.18
C PRO A 677 1.92 5.13 29.79
N ALA A 678 2.90 5.31 30.67
CA ALA A 678 4.30 4.95 30.43
C ALA A 678 5.04 4.66 31.75
N ASP A 679 6.20 4.02 31.65
CA ASP A 679 7.10 3.84 32.79
C ASP A 679 7.54 5.20 33.33
N GLY A 680 7.50 5.40 34.64
CA GLY A 680 7.99 6.63 35.23
C GLY A 680 7.55 6.89 36.67
N THR A 681 7.98 8.04 37.20
CA THR A 681 7.62 8.50 38.54
C THR A 681 6.34 9.35 38.52
N TYR A 682 5.35 8.95 39.30
CA TYR A 682 4.07 9.65 39.43
C TYR A 682 3.90 10.22 40.83
N THR A 683 3.15 11.32 40.95
CA THR A 683 2.83 11.95 42.24
C THR A 683 1.37 11.70 42.62
N LEU A 684 1.13 11.02 43.75
CA LEU A 684 -0.20 10.81 44.32
C LEU A 684 -0.48 11.84 45.40
N SER A 685 -1.67 12.46 45.35
CA SER A 685 -2.16 13.35 46.40
C SER A 685 -3.53 12.87 46.86
N PHE A 686 -3.70 12.71 48.16
CA PHE A 686 -4.98 12.31 48.74
C PHE A 686 -5.67 13.51 49.36
N ARG A 687 -6.96 13.66 49.11
CA ARG A 687 -7.80 14.64 49.79
C ARG A 687 -8.62 13.93 50.87
N TYR A 688 -8.48 14.37 52.11
CA TYR A 688 -9.10 13.70 53.25
C TYR A 688 -9.47 14.70 54.34
N ALA A 689 -10.35 14.31 55.26
CA ALA A 689 -10.74 15.09 56.43
C ALA A 689 -10.71 14.18 57.67
N LEU A 690 -10.08 14.64 58.74
CA LEU A 690 -9.86 13.85 59.96
C LEU A 690 -9.83 14.73 61.21
N THR A 691 -10.38 14.22 62.29
CA THR A 691 -10.33 14.79 63.65
C THR A 691 -9.24 14.18 64.53
N ALA A 692 -8.54 13.14 64.05
CA ALA A 692 -7.38 12.54 64.67
C ALA A 692 -6.45 11.95 63.59
N ASN A 693 -5.16 11.81 63.88
CA ASN A 693 -4.21 11.18 62.94
C ASN A 693 -4.59 9.71 62.69
N ARG A 694 -4.73 9.30 61.42
CA ARG A 694 -5.05 7.92 61.04
C ARG A 694 -4.07 7.40 59.98
N PRO A 695 -2.97 6.75 60.36
CA PRO A 695 -2.04 6.22 59.36
C PRO A 695 -2.66 5.04 58.60
N LEU A 696 -2.42 4.97 57.29
CA LEU A 696 -2.88 3.89 56.42
C LEU A 696 -1.70 3.23 55.71
N ARG A 697 -1.85 1.96 55.33
CA ARG A 697 -0.86 1.25 54.51
C ARG A 697 -1.17 1.46 53.03
N LEU A 698 -0.16 1.78 52.23
CA LEU A 698 -0.28 1.93 50.78
C LEU A 698 0.30 0.71 50.07
N THR A 699 -0.47 0.10 49.19
CA THR A 699 -0.03 -0.97 48.31
C THR A 699 -0.26 -0.61 46.85
N LEU A 700 0.62 -1.08 45.98
CA LEU A 700 0.51 -0.95 44.53
C LEU A 700 0.61 -2.35 43.93
N ASN A 701 -0.35 -2.74 43.10
CA ASN A 701 -0.47 -4.08 42.54
C ASN A 701 -0.41 -5.17 43.62
N ASP A 702 -1.10 -4.92 44.74
CA ASP A 702 -1.18 -5.79 45.92
C ASP A 702 0.16 -5.98 46.66
N GLU A 703 1.20 -5.21 46.31
CA GLU A 703 2.50 -5.18 46.96
C GLU A 703 2.62 -3.97 47.89
N VAL A 704 3.07 -4.16 49.13
CA VAL A 704 3.25 -3.06 50.10
C VAL A 704 4.36 -2.12 49.64
N LYS A 705 4.00 -0.88 49.28
CA LYS A 705 4.96 0.18 48.90
C LYS A 705 5.31 1.07 50.08
N ILE A 706 4.33 1.39 50.93
CA ILE A 706 4.56 2.14 52.17
C ILE A 706 3.76 1.48 53.29
N ALA A 707 4.47 0.97 54.30
CA ALA A 707 3.84 0.26 55.41
C ALA A 707 2.97 1.17 56.31
N SER A 708 3.25 2.48 56.34
CA SER A 708 2.52 3.47 57.13
C SER A 708 2.66 4.87 56.50
N VAL A 709 1.57 5.37 55.91
CA VAL A 709 1.41 6.72 55.38
C VAL A 709 0.64 7.54 56.40
N ALA A 710 1.21 8.65 56.85
CA ALA A 710 0.54 9.52 57.83
C ALA A 710 -0.56 10.37 57.18
N PHE A 711 -1.76 10.32 57.76
CA PHE A 711 -2.86 11.25 57.48
C PHE A 711 -3.12 12.10 58.72
N PRO A 712 -2.38 13.22 58.91
CA PRO A 712 -2.50 14.07 60.08
C PRO A 712 -3.86 14.77 60.17
N ILE A 713 -4.25 15.15 61.39
CA ILE A 713 -5.50 15.88 61.68
C ILE A 713 -5.69 17.09 60.74
N THR A 714 -6.88 17.22 60.14
CA THR A 714 -7.23 18.37 59.29
C THR A 714 -7.98 19.47 60.05
N GLY A 715 -8.58 19.10 61.19
CA GLY A 715 -9.21 19.99 62.18
C GLY A 715 -10.72 19.74 62.34
N SER A 716 -11.39 19.24 61.31
CA SER A 716 -12.82 18.92 61.30
C SER A 716 -13.13 17.95 60.16
N TRP A 717 -14.23 17.20 60.27
CA TRP A 717 -14.76 16.36 59.19
C TRP A 717 -15.26 17.17 57.98
N SER A 718 -15.43 18.48 58.10
CA SER A 718 -15.80 19.39 57.02
C SER A 718 -14.61 20.09 56.34
N ILE A 719 -13.40 19.94 56.87
CA ILE A 719 -12.19 20.59 56.37
C ILE A 719 -11.33 19.52 55.71
N HIS A 720 -11.39 19.46 54.39
CA HIS A 720 -10.57 18.56 53.61
C HIS A 720 -9.23 19.21 53.25
N ARG A 721 -8.12 18.50 53.46
CA ARG A 721 -6.78 18.92 53.05
C ARG A 721 -6.17 17.92 52.09
N ALA A 722 -5.27 18.39 51.23
CA ALA A 722 -4.45 17.53 50.39
C ALA A 722 -3.20 17.09 51.16
N SER A 723 -2.82 15.81 51.04
CA SER A 723 -1.52 15.33 51.51
C SER A 723 -0.38 15.93 50.69
N CYS A 724 0.84 15.99 51.25
CA CYS A 724 2.04 16.24 50.45
C CYS A 724 2.25 15.05 49.49
N GLY A 725 2.55 15.35 48.23
CA GLY A 725 2.56 14.37 47.14
C GLY A 725 3.54 13.23 47.37
N LEU A 726 3.05 11.98 47.28
CA LEU A 726 3.87 10.77 47.33
C LEU A 726 4.38 10.43 45.94
N ARG A 727 5.68 10.20 45.79
CA ARG A 727 6.28 9.77 44.52
C ARG A 727 6.39 8.25 44.48
N TYR A 728 5.97 7.63 43.37
CA TYR A 728 6.15 6.20 43.14
C TYR A 728 6.58 5.92 41.70
N GLU A 729 7.30 4.83 41.47
CA GLU A 729 7.72 4.36 40.14
C GLU A 729 6.87 3.17 39.70
N ASP A 730 6.38 3.19 38.46
CA ASP A 730 5.56 2.12 37.87
C ASP A 730 6.17 1.59 36.57
N PRO A 731 6.46 0.28 36.44
CA PRO A 731 6.75 -0.36 35.16
C PRO A 731 5.44 -0.75 34.44
N ALA A 732 5.26 -0.29 33.20
CA ALA A 732 4.01 -0.42 32.45
C ALA A 732 3.56 -1.88 32.30
N ARG A 733 2.43 -2.20 32.95
CA ARG A 733 1.32 -3.07 32.48
C ARG A 733 0.42 -3.67 33.58
N LYS A 734 0.37 -3.14 34.81
CA LYS A 734 -0.62 -3.59 35.81
C LYS A 734 -1.17 -2.44 36.67
N PRO A 735 -2.49 -2.15 36.67
CA PRO A 735 -3.05 -1.07 37.46
C PRO A 735 -3.90 -1.58 38.65
N ARG A 736 -3.41 -1.42 39.88
CA ARG A 736 -4.20 -1.42 41.14
C ARG A 736 -3.48 -0.60 42.21
N LEU A 737 -4.11 0.41 42.78
CA LEU A 737 -3.63 1.15 43.96
C LEU A 737 -4.59 0.88 45.12
N ASN A 738 -4.13 0.27 46.22
CA ASN A 738 -4.90 0.16 47.49
C ASN A 738 -4.31 1.06 48.56
#